data_AF-A0A5M6A8C9-F1
#
_entry.id   AF-A0A5M6A8C9-F1
#
_cell.length_a   1.000
_cell.length_b   1.000
_cell.length_c   1.000
_cell.angle_alpha   90.00
_cell.angle_beta   90.00
_cell.angle_gamma   90.00
#
_symmetry.space_group_name_H-M   'P 1'
#
loop_
_entity.id
_entity.type
_entity.pdbx_description
1 polymer ?
#
loop_
_entity_poly.entity_id
_entity_poly.type
_entity_poly.pdbx_seq_one_letter_code
_entity_poly.pdbx_strand_id
1 'polypeptide(L)'
;MKRLILLLAIVFLAAGLRAAAVLPVGEGKFTYKDYPPFADRPVDVHYYIPASGDVRRMPIVFVFEGADRGYTYLLKAWKQEAEKHKFMVFIPHFDLERFPLPDYQEIGVMDDKDHTIRPAEKRTPALVDKIFEYVRQSSGSERKEYMIYGHSAGGQFVQRFMLFHDSPYVEKAVIGSPGWYTFPDASQDFPYGVRNIPYVTPETIRKYLAKPIILQLATGDTIRESYLRKTPEAEAQGCNRYERGNQFYQYLHRIAAEHNWPCNWQKIEEQGIGHHSTGMGRRAVPVMLGDSLRALFIGNSYTQYNRLVRQVQALAASTGHKLSVKLVEHGGWTLKKHAANPETLDAIREGTWDFVILQDQSKAPAREKEWVRENVYKPAHSLDSLRRLYNPKGKTVFYMTWGHDIDTYAEMQQRLAESYLEMTAQLNAWCAPVGIAWKRIRTENPSITLYNDDHSHPSRQGSYLVANVFCSVFFQKPYTGTYYAGLPEEEALYLQRIAQEIVFSNPSLWNIQPTVQPEEVTRRFYPEPEQQYSTPTLGKPLEEGLASLFEINRYLKDLADKHPGKVTLSDIGKTPQGRDIPVLYFGTPNEKKKIRVWIQAGLHGNEPAGPEATCMLVDYLLNTPEGAELLKKISLALVPVANMDGYAMQIRKSGSGYDLNRDQSKLADPVTLLLKKAYKEWNPEIALDIHEFNPFRKEFELLRGTKVATAADVLFLPSGHLNIPAGIRTLSNGLFREEAEKALEANGYHSGFYFTPSVRNDSLYAMKDAKSPQSSSTFQGLTNAVSLFIEIRGIGLGRACFARRAECGFLVSRSLLETAALHSKEVRSGIRKAAKEACSGKSDISVTFQSTRTELPVTFIDLTKNERFTETLLTFDALQLKAELVRKRPKAYILPDTCRMQAEKLRALGIEVEEIGKPFTATVEKYMVTGYKKATKEWEKIYPVTVSTRMIKEKKSFPAGCFIIRLSQKNANLAVTLLEPESVNGFVNFEVFHTELGKELPIYRKN
;
A
#
# COMPACT_ATOMS: atom_id res chain seq x y z
N MET A 1 46.60 -34.08 -29.79
CA MET A 1 46.71 -33.82 -28.33
C MET A 1 45.32 -33.59 -27.73
N LYS A 2 44.58 -34.69 -27.59
CA LYS A 2 43.54 -34.90 -26.61
C LYS A 2 44.20 -35.68 -25.46
N ARG A 3 43.77 -35.47 -24.21
CA ARG A 3 44.31 -36.03 -22.93
C ARG A 3 45.34 -35.16 -22.23
N LEU A 4 44.88 -34.14 -21.49
CA LEU A 4 45.42 -33.84 -20.15
C LEU A 4 44.58 -32.87 -19.31
N ILE A 5 43.24 -32.86 -19.42
CA ILE A 5 42.38 -32.16 -18.43
C ILE A 5 41.12 -33.01 -18.19
N LEU A 6 41.35 -34.27 -17.82
CA LEU A 6 40.29 -35.22 -17.43
C LEU A 6 40.86 -36.15 -16.35
N LEU A 7 41.45 -35.61 -15.27
CA LEU A 7 41.92 -36.42 -14.13
C LEU A 7 42.24 -35.62 -12.85
N LEU A 8 41.46 -34.59 -12.55
CA LEU A 8 41.38 -33.99 -11.19
C LEU A 8 39.91 -33.79 -10.78
N ALA A 9 39.08 -34.75 -11.15
CA ALA A 9 37.66 -34.85 -10.81
C ALA A 9 37.38 -35.92 -9.72
N ILE A 10 38.41 -36.42 -9.01
CA ILE A 10 38.24 -37.41 -7.95
C ILE A 10 39.23 -37.05 -6.83
N VAL A 11 38.75 -36.27 -5.84
CA VAL A 11 39.18 -36.22 -4.41
C VAL A 11 38.45 -35.10 -3.63
N PHE A 12 37.81 -34.11 -4.28
CA PHE A 12 36.94 -33.14 -3.58
C PHE A 12 35.44 -33.47 -3.68
N LEU A 13 35.11 -34.75 -3.45
CA LEU A 13 33.74 -35.24 -3.34
C LEU A 13 33.54 -35.95 -1.99
N ALA A 14 33.98 -35.29 -0.91
CA ALA A 14 33.72 -35.69 0.47
C ALA A 14 34.01 -34.53 1.44
N ALA A 15 33.17 -33.48 1.45
CA ALA A 15 32.91 -32.61 2.62
C ALA A 15 32.02 -31.45 2.18
N GLY A 16 30.72 -31.71 2.08
CA GLY A 16 29.73 -30.68 1.77
C GLY A 16 28.30 -31.16 1.92
N LEU A 17 28.07 -32.18 2.76
CA LEU A 17 26.73 -32.36 3.32
C LEU A 17 26.44 -31.07 4.10
N ARG A 18 25.57 -30.20 3.58
CA ARG A 18 24.82 -29.30 4.44
C ARG A 18 24.11 -30.21 5.45
N ALA A 19 24.57 -30.19 6.70
CA ALA A 19 23.85 -30.84 7.78
C ALA A 19 22.39 -30.37 7.72
N ALA A 20 21.46 -31.32 7.70
CA ALA A 20 20.04 -31.01 7.76
C ALA A 20 19.78 -30.16 9.02
N ALA A 21 18.89 -29.16 8.94
CA ALA A 21 18.48 -28.39 10.10
C ALA A 21 17.99 -29.36 11.21
N VAL A 22 18.64 -29.31 12.37
CA VAL A 22 18.44 -30.27 13.47
C VAL A 22 17.33 -29.82 14.42
N LEU A 23 16.95 -28.52 14.39
CA LEU A 23 15.86 -28.00 15.23
C LEU A 23 14.53 -28.02 14.46
N PRO A 24 13.63 -28.98 14.73
CA PRO A 24 12.30 -29.00 14.11
C PRO A 24 11.46 -27.81 14.55
N VAL A 25 10.57 -27.39 13.65
CA VAL A 25 9.47 -26.45 13.94
C VAL A 25 8.57 -27.03 15.03
N GLY A 26 8.04 -26.16 15.88
CA GLY A 26 7.24 -26.52 17.04
C GLY A 26 8.03 -26.37 18.34
N GLU A 27 7.55 -27.03 19.39
CA GLU A 27 8.17 -27.04 20.72
C GLU A 27 9.25 -28.12 20.79
N GLY A 28 10.40 -27.80 21.38
CA GLY A 28 11.50 -28.75 21.50
C GLY A 28 12.50 -28.40 22.59
N LYS A 29 13.51 -29.26 22.71
CA LYS A 29 14.63 -29.15 23.66
C LYS A 29 15.91 -29.66 23.01
N PHE A 30 17.03 -28.99 23.27
CA PHE A 30 18.37 -29.55 23.04
C PHE A 30 19.28 -29.27 24.23
N THR A 31 20.33 -30.06 24.39
CA THR A 31 21.35 -29.86 25.42
C THR A 31 22.63 -29.37 24.76
N TYR A 32 23.07 -28.17 25.12
CA TYR A 32 24.28 -27.56 24.58
C TYR A 32 25.50 -27.83 25.48
N LYS A 33 26.54 -28.43 24.90
CA LYS A 33 27.78 -28.81 25.60
C LYS A 33 29.06 -28.51 24.81
N ASP A 34 28.92 -27.88 23.65
CA ASP A 34 30.00 -27.79 22.65
C ASP A 34 30.92 -26.58 22.87
N TYR A 35 30.78 -25.89 24.01
CA TYR A 35 31.66 -24.80 24.41
C TYR A 35 32.62 -25.27 25.52
N PRO A 36 33.91 -25.50 25.21
CA PRO A 36 34.86 -26.12 26.14
C PRO A 36 34.93 -25.50 27.55
N PRO A 37 34.85 -24.16 27.72
CA PRO A 37 34.85 -23.54 29.06
C PRO A 37 33.67 -23.92 29.97
N PHE A 38 32.59 -24.49 29.41
CA PHE A 38 31.37 -24.89 30.11
C PHE A 38 30.98 -26.35 29.83
N ALA A 39 31.87 -27.16 29.25
CA ALA A 39 31.58 -28.54 28.86
C ALA A 39 31.23 -29.46 30.04
N ASP A 40 31.70 -29.11 31.24
CA ASP A 40 31.43 -29.76 32.53
C ASP A 40 30.02 -29.49 33.07
N ARG A 41 29.35 -28.45 32.54
CA ARG A 41 28.01 -28.01 32.95
C ARG A 41 27.13 -27.70 31.75
N PRO A 42 26.67 -28.74 31.04
CA PRO A 42 25.86 -28.56 29.83
C PRO A 42 24.54 -27.87 30.14
N VAL A 43 24.03 -27.06 29.20
CA VAL A 43 22.81 -26.26 29.37
C VAL A 43 21.68 -26.83 28.52
N ASP A 44 20.54 -27.08 29.16
CA ASP A 44 19.32 -27.45 28.46
C ASP A 44 18.65 -26.19 27.90
N VAL A 45 18.36 -26.17 26.59
CA VAL A 45 17.70 -25.04 25.92
C VAL A 45 16.33 -25.50 25.44
N HIS A 46 15.29 -24.94 26.05
CA HIS A 46 13.91 -25.18 25.68
C HIS A 46 13.45 -24.13 24.66
N TYR A 47 12.73 -24.52 23.61
CA TYR A 47 12.43 -23.58 22.53
C TYR A 47 11.06 -23.79 21.90
N TYR A 48 10.60 -22.77 21.18
CA TYR A 48 9.46 -22.85 20.27
C TYR A 48 9.75 -22.10 18.97
N ILE A 49 9.54 -22.78 17.84
CA ILE A 49 9.67 -22.22 16.48
C ILE A 49 8.28 -22.27 15.81
N PRO A 50 7.65 -21.14 15.47
CA PRO A 50 6.34 -21.11 14.78
C PRO A 50 6.39 -21.73 13.38
N ALA A 51 5.39 -22.56 13.04
CA ALA A 51 5.26 -23.12 11.68
C ALA A 51 4.80 -22.10 10.63
N SER A 52 4.18 -21.02 11.10
CA SER A 52 3.51 -20.01 10.31
C SER A 52 4.44 -18.87 9.85
N GLY A 53 5.74 -18.94 10.15
CA GLY A 53 6.73 -17.91 9.80
C GLY A 53 7.90 -18.45 8.96
N ASP A 54 8.66 -17.53 8.35
CA ASP A 54 9.88 -17.85 7.62
C ASP A 54 11.07 -17.99 8.58
N VAL A 55 11.47 -19.23 8.88
CA VAL A 55 12.56 -19.56 9.82
C VAL A 55 13.87 -18.85 9.47
N ARG A 56 14.12 -18.55 8.19
CA ARG A 56 15.33 -17.83 7.77
C ARG A 56 15.38 -16.41 8.29
N ARG A 57 14.23 -15.78 8.50
CA ARG A 57 14.10 -14.34 8.77
C ARG A 57 13.41 -14.00 10.09
N MET A 58 12.74 -14.96 10.72
CA MET A 58 12.07 -14.74 12.01
C MET A 58 13.06 -14.20 13.06
N PRO A 59 12.68 -13.18 13.87
CA PRO A 59 13.49 -12.74 15.00
C PRO A 59 13.80 -13.89 15.95
N ILE A 60 14.98 -13.86 16.58
CA ILE A 60 15.41 -14.83 17.60
C ILE A 60 15.37 -14.13 18.95
N VAL A 61 14.65 -14.71 19.91
CA VAL A 61 14.48 -14.14 21.25
C VAL A 61 14.97 -15.13 22.30
N PHE A 62 15.93 -14.71 23.12
CA PHE A 62 16.35 -15.42 24.33
C PHE A 62 15.62 -14.87 25.55
N VAL A 63 15.03 -15.77 26.34
CA VAL A 63 14.30 -15.46 27.56
C VAL A 63 15.00 -16.13 28.74
N PHE A 64 15.28 -15.34 29.78
CA PHE A 64 15.99 -15.79 30.97
C PHE A 64 15.05 -15.91 32.18
N GLU A 65 15.17 -17.03 32.89
CA GLU A 65 14.33 -17.43 34.02
C GLU A 65 14.43 -16.53 35.27
N GLY A 66 13.42 -16.61 36.14
CA GLY A 66 13.46 -15.98 37.46
C GLY A 66 14.35 -16.77 38.45
N ALA A 67 14.32 -16.36 39.72
CA ALA A 67 15.10 -17.05 40.77
C ALA A 67 14.61 -18.50 41.00
N ASP A 68 13.36 -18.78 40.63
CA ASP A 68 12.68 -20.08 40.69
C ASP A 68 13.16 -21.09 39.63
N ARG A 69 13.92 -20.65 38.62
CA ARG A 69 14.39 -21.49 37.49
C ARG A 69 13.25 -22.24 36.79
N GLY A 70 12.10 -21.58 36.67
CA GLY A 70 10.89 -22.19 36.12
C GLY A 70 10.67 -21.91 34.63
N TYR A 71 11.30 -22.67 33.73
CA TYR A 71 11.12 -22.48 32.28
C TYR A 71 9.72 -22.87 31.78
N THR A 72 9.01 -23.80 32.42
CA THR A 72 7.77 -24.38 31.86
C THR A 72 6.66 -23.35 31.68
N TYR A 73 6.43 -22.50 32.68
CA TYR A 73 5.41 -21.45 32.59
C TYR A 73 5.83 -20.33 31.64
N LEU A 74 7.15 -20.04 31.55
CA LEU A 74 7.69 -19.07 30.61
C LEU A 74 7.51 -19.56 29.18
N LEU A 75 7.94 -20.77 28.86
CA LEU A 75 7.80 -21.36 27.53
C LEU A 75 6.34 -21.37 27.09
N LYS A 76 5.42 -21.77 27.98
CA LYS A 76 3.97 -21.76 27.68
C LYS A 76 3.46 -20.36 27.33
N ALA A 77 3.86 -19.32 28.07
CA ALA A 77 3.43 -17.95 27.82
C ALA A 77 4.07 -17.38 26.53
N TRP A 78 5.38 -17.56 26.38
CA TRP A 78 6.13 -17.01 25.25
C TRP A 78 5.85 -17.73 23.92
N LYS A 79 5.49 -19.01 23.96
CA LYS A 79 4.99 -19.77 22.79
C LYS A 79 3.75 -19.12 22.17
N GLN A 80 2.81 -18.65 22.99
CA GLN A 80 1.60 -17.98 22.51
C GLN A 80 1.95 -16.69 21.77
N GLU A 81 2.87 -15.91 22.32
CA GLU A 81 3.31 -14.66 21.70
C GLU A 81 4.18 -14.92 20.47
N ALA A 82 5.03 -15.94 20.48
CA ALA A 82 5.85 -16.38 19.35
C ALA A 82 4.99 -16.75 18.15
N GLU A 83 3.90 -17.50 18.36
CA GLU A 83 2.96 -17.84 17.29
C GLU A 83 2.24 -16.61 16.74
N LYS A 84 1.84 -15.69 17.62
CA LYS A 84 1.12 -14.46 17.25
C LYS A 84 2.00 -13.47 16.48
N HIS A 85 3.25 -13.31 16.91
CA HIS A 85 4.16 -12.27 16.43
C HIS A 85 5.30 -12.79 15.53
N LYS A 86 5.30 -14.09 15.21
CA LYS A 86 6.21 -14.74 14.25
C LYS A 86 7.70 -14.57 14.62
N PHE A 87 8.07 -14.98 15.83
CA PHE A 87 9.47 -15.04 16.27
C PHE A 87 9.80 -16.39 16.89
N MET A 88 11.09 -16.75 16.93
CA MET A 88 11.59 -17.94 17.60
C MET A 88 11.98 -17.59 19.03
N VAL A 89 11.58 -18.43 20.00
CA VAL A 89 11.94 -18.23 21.41
C VAL A 89 12.81 -19.37 21.93
N PHE A 90 13.87 -19.02 22.66
CA PHE A 90 14.81 -19.94 23.29
C PHE A 90 14.97 -19.58 24.77
N ILE A 91 14.88 -20.58 25.65
CA ILE A 91 15.00 -20.45 27.10
C ILE A 91 16.13 -21.38 27.56
N PRO A 92 17.35 -20.85 27.74
CA PRO A 92 18.44 -21.60 28.35
C PRO A 92 18.12 -21.81 29.84
N HIS A 93 18.01 -23.06 30.23
CA HIS A 93 17.74 -23.48 31.59
C HIS A 93 19.06 -23.63 32.36
N PHE A 94 19.33 -22.62 33.20
CA PHE A 94 20.47 -22.60 34.09
C PHE A 94 20.01 -23.08 35.46
N ASP A 95 20.08 -24.39 35.70
CA ASP A 95 19.67 -24.99 36.98
C ASP A 95 20.59 -24.57 38.13
N LEU A 96 20.07 -24.68 39.35
CA LEU A 96 20.76 -24.23 40.56
C LEU A 96 22.00 -25.06 40.91
N GLU A 97 22.08 -26.31 40.47
CA GLU A 97 23.22 -27.19 40.77
C GLU A 97 24.45 -26.79 39.96
N ARG A 98 24.27 -26.56 38.65
CA ARG A 98 25.35 -26.23 37.72
C ARG A 98 25.62 -24.74 37.58
N PHE A 99 24.60 -23.90 37.81
CA PHE A 99 24.65 -22.45 37.68
C PHE A 99 24.04 -21.78 38.92
N PRO A 100 24.76 -21.83 40.05
CA PRO A 100 24.35 -21.14 41.27
C PRO A 100 24.23 -19.63 41.05
N LEU A 101 23.76 -18.91 42.08
CA LEU A 101 23.53 -17.47 42.02
C LEU A 101 24.70 -16.68 41.39
N PRO A 102 25.97 -16.94 41.76
CA PRO A 102 27.08 -16.18 41.20
C PRO A 102 27.32 -16.43 39.71
N ASP A 103 27.06 -17.66 39.24
CA ASP A 103 27.20 -18.02 37.83
C ASP A 103 26.03 -17.56 36.97
N TYR A 104 24.82 -17.51 37.51
CA TYR A 104 23.66 -17.03 36.79
C TYR A 104 23.38 -15.55 37.03
N GLN A 105 22.90 -15.19 38.22
CA GLN A 105 22.47 -13.81 38.47
C GLN A 105 23.66 -12.87 38.36
N GLU A 106 24.84 -13.25 38.84
CA GLU A 106 26.07 -12.45 38.78
C GLU A 106 26.96 -12.83 37.58
N ILE A 107 26.42 -13.62 36.65
CA ILE A 107 26.95 -13.98 35.33
C ILE A 107 28.37 -14.58 35.32
N GLY A 108 28.87 -15.02 36.47
CA GLY A 108 30.20 -15.63 36.64
C GLY A 108 31.35 -14.63 36.55
N VAL A 109 31.15 -13.35 36.93
CA VAL A 109 32.24 -12.35 36.94
C VAL A 109 33.37 -12.75 37.91
N MET A 110 33.01 -13.22 39.10
CA MET A 110 33.94 -13.68 40.14
C MET A 110 33.82 -15.18 40.34
N ASP A 111 34.91 -15.81 40.78
CA ASP A 111 34.91 -17.19 41.24
C ASP A 111 34.43 -17.29 42.69
N ASP A 112 33.53 -18.23 42.96
CA ASP A 112 32.91 -18.39 44.27
C ASP A 112 33.84 -18.92 45.36
N LYS A 113 34.96 -19.54 44.98
CA LYS A 113 35.87 -20.20 45.93
C LYS A 113 37.02 -19.29 46.36
N ASP A 114 37.58 -18.53 45.43
CA ASP A 114 38.76 -17.70 45.66
C ASP A 114 38.55 -16.20 45.39
N HIS A 115 37.33 -15.80 44.98
CA HIS A 115 36.94 -14.43 44.67
C HIS A 115 37.80 -13.76 43.59
N THR A 116 38.46 -14.56 42.74
CA THR A 116 39.22 -14.06 41.59
C THR A 116 38.31 -13.75 40.41
N ILE A 117 38.70 -12.81 39.57
CA ILE A 117 37.93 -12.41 38.39
C ILE A 117 38.12 -13.42 37.27
N ARG A 118 37.02 -13.97 36.76
CA ARG A 118 37.07 -14.94 35.66
C ARG A 118 37.32 -14.24 34.32
N PRO A 119 38.09 -14.85 33.40
CA PRO A 119 38.25 -14.33 32.05
C PRO A 119 36.92 -14.41 31.28
N ALA A 120 36.73 -13.57 30.25
CA ALA A 120 35.43 -13.35 29.61
C ALA A 120 34.82 -14.64 29.02
N GLU A 121 35.65 -15.51 28.45
CA GLU A 121 35.27 -16.81 27.88
C GLU A 121 34.78 -17.82 28.93
N LYS A 122 35.05 -17.59 30.22
CA LYS A 122 34.56 -18.43 31.34
C LYS A 122 33.36 -17.82 32.06
N ARG A 123 32.76 -16.77 31.50
CA ARG A 123 31.54 -16.13 32.04
C ARG A 123 30.33 -16.59 31.26
N THR A 124 29.20 -16.71 31.95
CA THR A 124 27.95 -17.25 31.40
C THR A 124 27.45 -16.51 30.13
N PRO A 125 27.66 -15.19 29.94
CA PRO A 125 27.31 -14.49 28.71
C PRO A 125 27.98 -15.05 27.45
N ALA A 126 29.24 -15.48 27.54
CA ALA A 126 29.94 -16.07 26.40
C ALA A 126 29.28 -17.38 25.94
N LEU A 127 28.75 -18.17 26.88
CA LEU A 127 27.99 -19.38 26.59
C LEU A 127 26.69 -19.08 25.83
N VAL A 128 25.98 -17.99 26.15
CA VAL A 128 24.75 -17.59 25.43
C VAL A 128 25.05 -17.26 23.97
N ASP A 129 26.13 -16.51 23.68
CA ASP A 129 26.53 -16.21 22.30
C ASP A 129 26.84 -17.50 21.52
N LYS A 130 27.46 -18.49 22.17
CA LYS A 130 27.72 -19.80 21.57
C LYS A 130 26.46 -20.63 21.35
N ILE A 131 25.48 -20.55 22.25
CA ILE A 131 24.15 -21.13 22.04
C ILE A 131 23.46 -20.45 20.85
N PHE A 132 23.56 -19.13 20.69
CA PHE A 132 23.01 -18.41 19.53
C PHE A 132 23.65 -18.85 18.22
N GLU A 133 24.99 -18.97 18.18
CA GLU A 133 25.71 -19.48 17.01
C GLU A 133 25.21 -20.87 16.60
N TYR A 134 25.00 -21.77 17.58
CA TYR A 134 24.42 -23.09 17.35
C TYR A 134 22.98 -23.01 16.87
N VAL A 135 22.11 -22.22 17.52
CA VAL A 135 20.71 -22.04 17.12
C VAL A 135 20.60 -21.58 15.67
N ARG A 136 21.42 -20.61 15.27
CA ARG A 136 21.45 -20.09 13.90
C ARG A 136 21.80 -21.18 12.89
N GLN A 137 22.85 -21.95 13.17
CA GLN A 137 23.29 -23.06 12.31
C GLN A 137 22.24 -24.17 12.23
N SER A 138 21.68 -24.56 13.37
CA SER A 138 20.80 -25.73 13.50
C SER A 138 19.34 -25.47 13.11
N SER A 139 18.87 -24.23 13.11
CA SER A 139 17.54 -23.83 12.59
C SER A 139 17.56 -23.45 11.10
N GLY A 140 18.72 -23.12 10.53
CA GLY A 140 18.84 -22.54 9.20
C GLY A 140 18.47 -21.05 9.14
N SER A 141 18.48 -20.35 10.28
CA SER A 141 18.24 -18.91 10.35
C SER A 141 19.38 -18.11 9.70
N GLU A 142 19.02 -17.07 8.94
CA GLU A 142 19.96 -16.11 8.34
C GLU A 142 20.15 -14.86 9.23
N ARG A 143 19.46 -14.78 10.38
CA ARG A 143 19.60 -13.67 11.34
C ARG A 143 21.04 -13.60 11.87
N LYS A 144 21.60 -12.39 11.90
CA LYS A 144 22.93 -12.13 12.46
C LYS A 144 22.88 -11.78 13.95
N GLU A 145 21.73 -11.39 14.44
CA GLU A 145 21.53 -10.84 15.79
C GLU A 145 20.28 -11.48 16.45
N TYR A 146 20.21 -11.39 17.77
CA TYR A 146 19.12 -11.85 18.62
C TYR A 146 18.71 -10.78 19.65
N MET A 147 17.51 -10.92 20.18
CA MET A 147 16.99 -10.09 21.26
C MET A 147 17.03 -10.85 22.59
N ILE A 148 17.20 -10.14 23.70
CA ILE A 148 17.22 -10.72 25.04
C ILE A 148 16.19 -10.10 25.97
N TYR A 149 15.59 -10.95 26.80
CA TYR A 149 14.64 -10.54 27.84
C TYR A 149 14.86 -11.34 29.12
N GLY A 150 14.71 -10.68 30.26
CA GLY A 150 14.66 -11.36 31.55
C GLY A 150 13.85 -10.57 32.57
N HIS A 151 13.16 -11.29 33.46
CA HIS A 151 12.40 -10.71 34.56
C HIS A 151 12.98 -11.13 35.92
N SER A 152 12.97 -10.25 36.92
CA SER A 152 13.47 -10.56 38.27
C SER A 152 14.96 -10.97 38.24
N ALA A 153 15.32 -12.18 38.67
CA ALA A 153 16.68 -12.72 38.54
C ALA A 153 17.18 -12.76 37.09
N GLY A 154 16.34 -13.11 36.12
CA GLY A 154 16.67 -13.04 34.70
C GLY A 154 16.89 -11.59 34.23
N GLY A 155 16.20 -10.63 34.86
CA GLY A 155 16.46 -9.21 34.63
C GLY A 155 17.86 -8.79 35.10
N GLN A 156 18.34 -9.35 36.22
CA GLN A 156 19.71 -9.16 36.71
C GLN A 156 20.72 -9.76 35.75
N PHE A 157 20.46 -10.99 35.29
CA PHE A 157 21.25 -11.66 34.27
C PHE A 157 21.41 -10.76 33.03
N VAL A 158 20.30 -10.27 32.47
CA VAL A 158 20.33 -9.42 31.27
C VAL A 158 21.01 -8.08 31.53
N GLN A 159 20.77 -7.44 32.68
CA GLN A 159 21.41 -6.17 33.03
C GLN A 159 22.94 -6.31 33.07
N ARG A 160 23.44 -7.38 33.69
CA ARG A 160 24.87 -7.66 33.84
C ARG A 160 25.48 -8.20 32.57
N PHE A 161 24.75 -9.01 31.80
CA PHE A 161 25.13 -9.42 30.47
C PHE A 161 25.50 -8.18 29.65
N MET A 162 24.61 -7.19 29.61
CA MET A 162 24.86 -5.98 28.82
C MET A 162 26.01 -5.12 29.35
N LEU A 163 26.26 -5.14 30.66
CA LEU A 163 27.30 -4.34 31.33
C LEU A 163 28.71 -4.94 31.20
N PHE A 164 28.84 -6.25 31.39
CA PHE A 164 30.14 -6.93 31.48
C PHE A 164 30.50 -7.75 30.24
N HIS A 165 29.62 -7.85 29.25
CA HIS A 165 29.83 -8.60 28.02
C HIS A 165 29.41 -7.79 26.78
N ASP A 166 30.37 -7.56 25.89
CA ASP A 166 30.14 -6.80 24.66
C ASP A 166 29.80 -7.73 23.50
N SER A 167 28.62 -8.35 23.56
CA SER A 167 28.16 -9.25 22.51
C SER A 167 27.87 -8.47 21.22
N PRO A 168 28.44 -8.88 20.06
CA PRO A 168 28.13 -8.30 18.75
C PRO A 168 26.78 -8.79 18.20
N TYR A 169 26.11 -9.70 18.91
CA TYR A 169 24.91 -10.38 18.43
C TYR A 169 23.63 -9.84 19.08
N VAL A 170 23.70 -9.02 20.12
CA VAL A 170 22.49 -8.50 20.77
C VAL A 170 21.94 -7.29 20.01
N GLU A 171 20.79 -7.46 19.37
CA GLU A 171 20.04 -6.43 18.65
C GLU A 171 19.30 -5.48 19.62
N LYS A 172 18.66 -6.06 20.65
CA LYS A 172 17.82 -5.34 21.61
C LYS A 172 17.73 -6.10 22.93
N ALA A 173 17.74 -5.37 24.05
CA ALA A 173 17.64 -5.94 25.39
C ALA A 173 16.51 -5.30 26.21
N VAL A 174 15.73 -6.13 26.90
CA VAL A 174 14.69 -5.69 27.83
C VAL A 174 14.95 -6.27 29.23
N ILE A 175 15.09 -5.39 30.21
CA ILE A 175 15.38 -5.70 31.61
C ILE A 175 14.10 -5.50 32.43
N GLY A 176 13.46 -6.59 32.84
CA GLY A 176 12.18 -6.58 33.55
C GLY A 176 12.35 -6.64 35.07
N SER A 177 12.08 -5.54 35.77
CA SER A 177 11.98 -5.44 37.25
C SER A 177 12.98 -6.32 38.05
N PRO A 178 14.30 -6.17 37.88
CA PRO A 178 15.31 -6.80 38.75
C PRO A 178 15.06 -6.61 40.24
N GLY A 179 15.43 -7.62 41.03
CA GLY A 179 15.37 -7.53 42.50
C GLY A 179 16.35 -6.53 43.11
N TRP A 180 17.43 -6.20 42.40
CA TRP A 180 18.53 -5.30 42.75
C TRP A 180 19.46 -5.20 41.53
N TYR A 181 20.33 -4.19 41.49
CA TYR A 181 21.12 -3.82 40.30
C TYR A 181 22.62 -3.76 40.61
N THR A 182 23.43 -3.94 39.56
CA THR A 182 24.85 -3.58 39.57
C THR A 182 25.02 -2.20 38.96
N PHE A 183 25.35 -1.21 39.78
CA PHE A 183 25.62 0.15 39.33
C PHE A 183 26.99 0.20 38.67
N PRO A 184 27.18 0.89 37.52
CA PRO A 184 28.51 1.20 37.02
C PRO A 184 29.15 2.29 37.90
N ASP A 185 29.43 1.93 39.15
CA ASP A 185 29.99 2.75 40.22
C ASP A 185 31.25 2.06 40.77
N ALA A 186 32.41 2.68 40.53
CA ALA A 186 33.69 2.17 41.02
C ALA A 186 33.88 2.37 42.54
N SER A 187 32.97 3.09 43.20
CA SER A 187 32.97 3.23 44.66
C SER A 187 32.23 2.10 45.38
N GLN A 188 31.63 1.14 44.68
CA GLN A 188 30.91 0.01 45.27
C GLN A 188 31.49 -1.32 44.78
N ASP A 189 31.63 -2.30 45.69
CA ASP A 189 32.12 -3.64 45.35
C ASP A 189 31.11 -4.41 44.49
N PHE A 190 31.63 -5.26 43.60
CA PHE A 190 30.80 -6.25 42.91
C PHE A 190 30.16 -7.17 43.95
N PRO A 191 28.86 -7.52 43.84
CA PRO A 191 27.98 -7.36 42.68
C PRO A 191 27.11 -6.09 42.66
N TYR A 192 27.23 -5.17 43.62
CA TYR A 192 26.42 -3.95 43.68
C TYR A 192 27.02 -2.79 42.89
N GLY A 193 28.35 -2.76 42.76
CA GLY A 193 29.10 -1.86 41.89
C GLY A 193 30.12 -2.58 41.02
N VAL A 194 31.12 -1.84 40.55
CA VAL A 194 32.18 -2.33 39.65
C VAL A 194 33.59 -2.09 40.20
N ARG A 195 33.74 -1.80 41.50
CA ARG A 195 35.05 -1.64 42.14
C ARG A 195 35.90 -2.89 41.88
N ASN A 196 37.16 -2.67 41.55
CA ASN A 196 38.17 -3.70 41.26
C ASN A 196 37.87 -4.60 40.04
N ILE A 197 36.91 -4.27 39.17
CA ILE A 197 36.72 -4.96 37.89
C ILE A 197 37.51 -4.23 36.78
N PRO A 198 38.71 -4.70 36.39
CA PRO A 198 39.69 -3.89 35.64
C PRO A 198 39.27 -3.58 34.19
N TYR A 199 38.33 -4.36 33.63
CA TYR A 199 37.81 -4.16 32.27
C TYR A 199 36.52 -3.33 32.24
N VAL A 200 35.99 -2.91 33.40
CA VAL A 200 34.95 -1.88 33.46
C VAL A 200 35.65 -0.53 33.60
N THR A 201 35.71 0.19 32.49
CA THR A 201 36.38 1.48 32.36
C THR A 201 35.36 2.56 31.98
N PRO A 202 35.69 3.86 32.11
CA PRO A 202 34.81 4.93 31.63
C PRO A 202 34.34 4.75 30.18
N GLU A 203 35.22 4.26 29.29
CA GLU A 203 34.86 4.01 27.90
C GLU A 203 33.89 2.82 27.74
N THR A 204 34.05 1.73 28.51
CA THR A 204 33.08 0.62 28.44
C THR A 204 31.74 0.99 29.07
N ILE A 205 31.71 1.83 30.10
CA ILE A 205 30.47 2.41 30.65
C ILE A 205 29.79 3.34 29.64
N ARG A 206 30.56 4.21 28.97
CA ARG A 206 30.04 5.07 27.88
C ARG A 206 29.41 4.23 26.77
N LYS A 207 30.07 3.17 26.33
CA LYS A 207 29.52 2.22 25.35
C LYS A 207 28.24 1.55 25.86
N TYR A 208 28.21 1.12 27.11
CA TYR A 208 27.03 0.53 27.74
C TYR A 208 25.82 1.48 27.79
N LEU A 209 26.04 2.75 28.12
CA LEU A 209 25.01 3.78 28.14
C LEU A 209 24.51 4.11 26.72
N ALA A 210 25.36 4.00 25.70
CA ALA A 210 25.00 4.21 24.31
C ALA A 210 24.15 3.06 23.71
N LYS A 211 24.04 1.90 24.38
CA LYS A 211 23.26 0.76 23.87
C LYS A 211 21.74 1.02 24.00
N PRO A 212 20.92 0.56 23.03
CA PRO A 212 19.47 0.72 23.06
C PRO A 212 18.82 -0.30 24.00
N ILE A 213 18.92 -0.06 25.31
CA ILE A 213 18.42 -0.96 26.36
C ILE A 213 17.13 -0.40 26.96
N ILE A 214 16.18 -1.29 27.23
CA ILE A 214 14.88 -0.92 27.78
C ILE A 214 14.73 -1.49 29.18
N LEU A 215 14.55 -0.61 30.16
CA LEU A 215 14.20 -0.96 31.52
C LEU A 215 12.68 -0.98 31.66
N GLN A 216 12.11 -2.17 31.88
CA GLN A 216 10.67 -2.38 32.04
C GLN A 216 10.33 -2.59 33.53
N LEU A 217 9.61 -1.64 34.11
CA LEU A 217 9.27 -1.65 35.55
C LEU A 217 7.77 -1.87 35.75
N ALA A 218 7.42 -2.80 36.64
CA ALA A 218 6.05 -3.00 37.10
C ALA A 218 5.72 -1.97 38.18
N THR A 219 4.72 -1.10 37.92
CA THR A 219 4.32 -0.06 38.89
C THR A 219 3.68 -0.60 40.16
N GLY A 220 3.14 -1.83 40.11
CA GLY A 220 2.61 -2.54 41.28
C GLY A 220 3.63 -3.41 42.00
N ASP A 221 4.89 -3.47 41.55
CA ASP A 221 5.97 -4.26 42.19
C ASP A 221 6.62 -3.49 43.34
N THR A 222 5.74 -3.09 44.27
CA THR A 222 6.07 -2.31 45.47
C THR A 222 6.06 -3.16 46.74
N ILE A 223 5.69 -4.44 46.62
CA ILE A 223 5.58 -5.38 47.75
C ILE A 223 6.99 -5.78 48.24
N ARG A 224 7.24 -5.59 49.53
CA ARG A 224 8.49 -5.99 50.19
C ARG A 224 8.45 -7.45 50.65
N GLU A 225 8.57 -8.36 49.69
CA GLU A 225 8.45 -9.81 49.90
C GLU A 225 9.56 -10.39 50.80
N SER A 226 9.37 -11.60 51.34
CA SER A 226 10.33 -12.27 52.22
C SER A 226 11.67 -12.54 51.52
N TYR A 227 11.62 -12.91 50.23
CA TYR A 227 12.76 -13.25 49.37
C TYR A 227 13.36 -12.06 48.60
N LEU A 228 12.85 -10.83 48.80
CA LEU A 228 13.53 -9.63 48.29
C LEU A 228 14.86 -9.46 49.05
N ARG A 229 15.95 -9.17 48.33
CA ARG A 229 17.29 -9.02 48.92
C ARG A 229 17.34 -7.77 49.82
N LYS A 230 17.76 -7.93 51.08
CA LYS A 230 17.73 -6.91 52.15
C LYS A 230 19.12 -6.60 52.74
N THR A 231 20.20 -6.84 52.01
CA THR A 231 21.53 -6.41 52.48
C THR A 231 21.58 -4.88 52.49
N PRO A 232 22.47 -4.25 53.29
CA PRO A 232 22.58 -2.79 53.35
C PRO A 232 22.72 -2.13 51.97
N GLU A 233 23.50 -2.74 51.07
CA GLU A 233 23.73 -2.25 49.71
C GLU A 233 22.48 -2.35 48.82
N ALA A 234 21.69 -3.42 48.97
CA ALA A 234 20.44 -3.59 48.23
C ALA A 234 19.33 -2.64 48.75
N GLU A 235 19.30 -2.38 50.06
CA GLU A 235 18.37 -1.42 50.67
C GLU A 235 18.72 0.01 50.28
N ALA A 236 20.00 0.33 50.08
CA ALA A 236 20.43 1.64 49.59
C ALA A 236 19.91 1.96 48.18
N GLN A 237 19.53 0.94 47.39
CA GLN A 237 18.93 1.10 46.06
C GLN A 237 17.40 1.37 46.14
N GLY A 238 16.74 1.16 47.28
CA GLY A 238 15.29 1.34 47.44
C GLY A 238 14.60 0.19 48.17
N CYS A 239 13.40 0.45 48.69
CA CYS A 239 12.66 -0.47 49.57
C CYS A 239 11.96 -1.61 48.82
N ASN A 240 11.75 -1.46 47.50
CA ASN A 240 11.11 -2.43 46.62
C ASN A 240 11.71 -2.39 45.20
N ARG A 241 11.32 -3.31 44.32
CA ARG A 241 11.91 -3.45 42.98
C ARG A 241 11.62 -2.25 42.08
N TYR A 242 10.43 -1.66 42.19
CA TYR A 242 10.05 -0.47 41.44
C TYR A 242 10.95 0.73 41.79
N GLU A 243 11.16 1.00 43.09
CA GLU A 243 12.08 2.04 43.56
C GLU A 243 13.52 1.78 43.12
N ARG A 244 14.00 0.53 43.27
CA ARG A 244 15.34 0.12 42.83
C ARG A 244 15.57 0.39 41.35
N GLY A 245 14.60 0.04 40.51
CA GLY A 245 14.68 0.32 39.08
C GLY A 245 14.70 1.80 38.75
N ASN A 246 13.88 2.60 39.44
CA ASN A 246 13.87 4.04 39.25
C ASN A 246 15.19 4.69 39.67
N GLN A 247 15.74 4.33 40.83
CA GLN A 247 17.02 4.85 41.29
C GLN A 247 18.17 4.47 40.36
N PHE A 248 18.19 3.21 39.90
CA PHE A 248 19.18 2.76 38.92
C PHE A 248 19.08 3.54 37.60
N TYR A 249 17.88 3.72 37.06
CA TYR A 249 17.68 4.49 35.83
C TYR A 249 18.12 5.95 35.99
N GLN A 250 17.74 6.59 37.09
CA GLN A 250 18.16 7.96 37.41
C GLN A 250 19.68 8.08 37.53
N TYR A 251 20.32 7.11 38.18
CA TYR A 251 21.78 7.05 38.29
C TYR A 251 22.45 7.01 36.91
N LEU A 252 22.01 6.12 36.01
CA LEU A 252 22.59 5.99 34.67
C LEU A 252 22.50 7.31 33.87
N HIS A 253 21.36 7.99 33.95
CA HIS A 253 21.16 9.28 33.29
C HIS A 253 21.98 10.40 33.93
N ARG A 254 22.13 10.39 35.25
CA ARG A 254 22.98 11.34 35.97
C ARG A 254 24.44 11.22 35.55
N ILE A 255 25.02 10.02 35.60
CA ILE A 255 26.42 9.83 35.21
C ILE A 255 26.66 10.12 33.73
N ALA A 256 25.67 9.84 32.87
CA ALA A 256 25.74 10.22 31.46
C ALA A 256 25.79 11.74 31.28
N ALA A 257 24.95 12.48 32.01
CA ALA A 257 24.93 13.94 31.98
C ALA A 257 26.22 14.55 32.55
N GLU A 258 26.71 14.06 33.68
CA GLU A 258 27.94 14.53 34.34
C GLU A 258 29.18 14.41 33.43
N HIS A 259 29.24 13.35 32.62
CA HIS A 259 30.35 13.09 31.70
C HIS A 259 30.09 13.47 30.24
N ASN A 260 28.91 14.05 29.94
CA ASN A 260 28.45 14.36 28.59
C ASN A 260 28.52 13.14 27.63
N TRP A 261 28.05 11.99 28.09
CA TRP A 261 27.98 10.75 27.33
C TRP A 261 26.58 10.48 26.78
N PRO A 262 26.46 9.81 25.62
CA PRO A 262 25.16 9.40 25.10
C PRO A 262 24.53 8.35 26.02
N CYS A 263 23.25 8.55 26.36
CA CYS A 263 22.43 7.56 27.07
C CYS A 263 21.18 7.22 26.26
N ASN A 264 21.19 6.05 25.63
CA ASN A 264 20.08 5.55 24.79
C ASN A 264 19.13 4.62 25.57
N TRP A 265 19.23 4.60 26.89
CA TRP A 265 18.39 3.78 27.77
C TRP A 265 16.98 4.34 27.88
N GLN A 266 15.99 3.49 27.64
CA GLN A 266 14.58 3.84 27.78
C GLN A 266 13.99 3.19 29.02
N LYS A 267 13.01 3.85 29.64
CA LYS A 267 12.21 3.29 30.73
C LYS A 267 10.76 3.12 30.28
N ILE A 268 10.18 1.95 30.53
CA ILE A 268 8.76 1.68 30.34
C ILE A 268 8.17 1.24 31.67
N GLU A 269 7.00 1.78 31.98
CA GLU A 269 6.28 1.49 33.22
C GLU A 269 4.98 0.77 32.92
N GLU A 270 4.84 -0.42 33.49
CA GLU A 270 3.70 -1.29 33.28
C GLU A 270 2.67 -1.08 34.38
N GLN A 271 1.50 -0.56 33.97
CA GLN A 271 0.38 -0.27 34.87
C GLN A 271 -0.43 -1.54 35.16
N GLY A 272 -0.86 -1.68 36.42
CA GLY A 272 -1.76 -2.75 36.87
C GLY A 272 -1.13 -4.13 36.96
N ILE A 273 0.19 -4.22 37.06
CA ILE A 273 0.94 -5.48 37.22
C ILE A 273 1.90 -5.37 38.41
N GLY A 274 1.92 -6.41 39.25
CA GLY A 274 2.91 -6.61 40.32
C GLY A 274 4.12 -7.40 39.84
N HIS A 275 4.76 -8.16 40.72
CA HIS A 275 5.92 -9.01 40.37
C HIS A 275 5.53 -10.27 39.58
N HIS A 276 5.14 -10.13 38.30
CA HIS A 276 4.53 -11.21 37.52
C HIS A 276 5.21 -11.46 36.16
N SER A 277 6.08 -12.47 36.11
CA SER A 277 6.98 -12.77 34.98
C SER A 277 6.29 -12.94 33.62
N THR A 278 5.18 -13.68 33.55
CA THR A 278 4.48 -13.93 32.26
C THR A 278 3.74 -12.70 31.76
N GLY A 279 3.17 -11.91 32.68
CA GLY A 279 2.47 -10.67 32.34
C GLY A 279 3.45 -9.60 31.85
N MET A 280 4.60 -9.45 32.52
CA MET A 280 5.67 -8.57 32.08
C MET A 280 6.22 -8.99 30.71
N GLY A 281 6.45 -10.29 30.51
CA GLY A 281 6.96 -10.83 29.26
C GLY A 281 6.04 -10.58 28.07
N ARG A 282 4.72 -10.80 28.23
CA ARG A 282 3.72 -10.49 27.19
C ARG A 282 3.75 -9.02 26.78
N ARG A 283 3.93 -8.10 27.74
CA ARG A 283 3.99 -6.66 27.45
C ARG A 283 5.34 -6.20 26.89
N ALA A 284 6.40 -6.97 27.11
CA ALA A 284 7.70 -6.74 26.50
C ALA A 284 7.71 -7.05 24.99
N VAL A 285 6.92 -8.05 24.53
CA VAL A 285 6.93 -8.52 23.13
C VAL A 285 6.73 -7.39 22.10
N PRO A 286 5.71 -6.50 22.20
CA PRO A 286 5.55 -5.39 21.25
C PRO A 286 6.69 -4.37 21.26
N VAL A 287 7.47 -4.31 22.34
CA VAL A 287 8.60 -3.39 22.49
C VAL A 287 9.88 -4.04 21.95
N MET A 288 10.03 -5.34 22.17
CA MET A 288 11.11 -6.15 21.62
C MET A 288 11.01 -6.23 20.09
N LEU A 289 9.85 -6.61 19.58
CA LEU A 289 9.64 -6.89 18.15
C LEU A 289 9.17 -5.67 17.35
N GLY A 290 8.70 -4.62 18.02
CA GLY A 290 8.25 -3.40 17.36
C GLY A 290 9.43 -2.52 16.95
N ASP A 291 9.54 -2.22 15.67
CA ASP A 291 10.29 -1.06 15.20
C ASP A 291 9.47 0.18 15.54
N SER A 292 9.86 0.88 16.60
CA SER A 292 9.24 2.18 16.90
C SER A 292 9.81 3.19 15.93
N LEU A 293 8.96 3.84 15.13
CA LEU A 293 9.40 4.97 14.32
C LEU A 293 9.97 6.04 15.24
N ARG A 294 11.06 6.68 14.83
CA ARG A 294 11.74 7.75 15.57
C ARG A 294 11.68 9.04 14.79
N ALA A 295 11.06 10.07 15.38
CA ALA A 295 10.94 11.39 14.77
C ALA A 295 11.54 12.50 15.66
N LEU A 296 12.45 13.30 15.11
CA LEU A 296 12.94 14.52 15.74
C LEU A 296 12.23 15.72 15.13
N PHE A 297 11.47 16.46 15.94
CA PHE A 297 10.84 17.70 15.54
C PHE A 297 11.73 18.89 15.91
N ILE A 298 12.10 19.71 14.93
CA ILE A 298 12.83 20.96 15.11
C ILE A 298 11.94 22.09 14.61
N GLY A 299 11.57 23.00 15.50
CA GLY A 299 10.63 24.07 15.14
C GLY A 299 10.43 25.13 16.20
N ASN A 300 9.29 25.81 16.13
CA ASN A 300 8.96 26.94 16.99
C ASN A 300 7.53 26.82 17.54
N SER A 301 6.89 27.95 17.84
CA SER A 301 5.54 28.01 18.40
C SER A 301 4.51 27.24 17.56
N TYR A 302 4.66 27.15 16.24
CA TYR A 302 3.73 26.37 15.41
C TYR A 302 3.78 24.87 15.72
N THR A 303 4.95 24.37 16.14
CA THR A 303 5.15 22.98 16.58
C THR A 303 4.80 22.78 18.06
N GLN A 304 4.89 23.83 18.88
CA GLN A 304 4.59 23.76 20.32
C GLN A 304 3.08 23.81 20.62
N TYR A 305 2.33 24.64 19.88
CA TYR A 305 0.93 24.92 20.17
C TYR A 305 0.07 23.66 20.18
N ASN A 306 -0.92 23.66 21.09
CA ASN A 306 -1.84 22.54 21.34
C ASN A 306 -1.14 21.18 21.56
N ARG A 307 0.13 21.19 21.99
CA ARG A 307 0.95 19.98 22.19
C ARG A 307 0.98 19.09 20.94
N LEU A 308 1.13 19.68 19.75
CA LEU A 308 1.07 19.00 18.45
C LEU A 308 1.82 17.65 18.45
N VAL A 309 3.07 17.61 18.91
CA VAL A 309 3.89 16.39 18.89
C VAL A 309 3.26 15.26 19.72
N ARG A 310 2.62 15.58 20.86
CA ARG A 310 1.85 14.59 21.63
C ARG A 310 0.60 14.13 20.87
N GLN A 311 -0.03 15.00 20.09
CA GLN A 311 -1.15 14.60 19.24
C GLN A 311 -0.71 13.61 18.15
N VAL A 312 0.45 13.85 17.51
CA VAL A 312 1.03 12.91 16.54
C VAL A 312 1.26 11.54 17.19
N GLN A 313 1.85 11.52 18.40
CA GLN A 313 2.06 10.26 19.14
C GLN A 313 0.75 9.57 19.53
N ALA A 314 -0.23 10.31 20.03
CA ALA A 314 -1.52 9.76 20.44
C ALA A 314 -2.30 9.20 19.23
N LEU A 315 -2.26 9.91 18.09
CA LEU A 315 -2.86 9.45 16.85
C LEU A 315 -2.16 8.20 16.32
N ALA A 316 -0.82 8.18 16.33
CA ALA A 316 -0.04 6.98 16.00
C ALA A 316 -0.40 5.79 16.88
N ALA A 317 -0.45 5.99 18.20
CA ALA A 317 -0.82 4.94 19.15
C ALA A 317 -2.25 4.43 18.89
N SER A 318 -3.20 5.32 18.58
CA SER A 318 -4.59 4.97 18.28
C SER A 318 -4.76 4.13 17.01
N THR A 319 -3.77 4.15 16.11
CA THR A 319 -3.75 3.39 14.86
C THR A 319 -2.84 2.15 14.93
N GLY A 320 -2.35 1.81 16.12
CA GLY A 320 -1.46 0.66 16.35
C GLY A 320 0.00 0.90 15.99
N HIS A 321 0.39 2.15 15.72
CA HIS A 321 1.77 2.55 15.43
C HIS A 321 2.48 3.06 16.69
N LYS A 322 3.75 2.66 16.89
CA LYS A 322 4.61 3.21 17.94
C LYS A 322 5.52 4.28 17.36
N LEU A 323 5.46 5.48 17.92
CA LEU A 323 6.26 6.64 17.51
C LEU A 323 6.98 7.24 18.72
N SER A 324 8.30 7.10 18.74
CA SER A 324 9.17 7.82 19.67
C SER A 324 9.50 9.18 19.07
N VAL A 325 9.35 10.24 19.86
CA VAL A 325 9.58 11.61 19.39
C VAL A 325 10.52 12.34 20.33
N LYS A 326 11.37 13.18 19.75
CA LYS A 326 12.07 14.26 20.45
C LYS A 326 11.66 15.57 19.81
N LEU A 327 11.59 16.62 20.62
CA LEU A 327 11.23 17.95 20.17
C LEU A 327 12.32 18.91 20.67
N VAL A 328 12.78 19.77 19.76
CA VAL A 328 13.66 20.91 20.05
C VAL A 328 12.96 22.15 19.50
N GLU A 329 12.29 22.90 20.38
CA GLU A 329 11.48 24.04 19.99
C GLU A 329 11.82 25.35 20.73
N HIS A 330 11.80 26.44 19.97
CA HIS A 330 11.94 27.78 20.53
C HIS A 330 11.03 28.77 19.81
N GLY A 331 10.22 29.51 20.56
CA GLY A 331 9.21 30.43 20.02
C GLY A 331 9.79 31.46 19.03
N GLY A 332 9.16 31.58 17.85
CA GLY A 332 9.57 32.52 16.79
C GLY A 332 10.91 32.22 16.11
N TRP A 333 11.54 31.07 16.35
CA TRP A 333 12.84 30.77 15.75
C TRP A 333 12.75 30.40 14.26
N THR A 334 13.80 30.79 13.54
CA THR A 334 14.06 30.40 12.16
C THR A 334 14.99 29.19 12.11
N LEU A 335 15.06 28.49 10.98
CA LEU A 335 16.04 27.41 10.79
C LEU A 335 17.48 27.91 10.95
N LYS A 336 17.76 29.18 10.60
CA LYS A 336 19.06 29.82 10.82
C LYS A 336 19.49 29.82 12.29
N LYS A 337 18.55 30.05 13.22
CA LYS A 337 18.84 30.00 14.67
C LYS A 337 19.08 28.56 15.13
N HIS A 338 18.26 27.62 14.66
CA HIS A 338 18.43 26.19 14.93
C HIS A 338 19.78 25.63 14.42
N ALA A 339 20.21 26.04 13.23
CA ALA A 339 21.51 25.65 12.67
C ALA A 339 22.72 26.13 13.49
N ALA A 340 22.55 27.15 14.34
CA ALA A 340 23.58 27.65 15.24
C ALA A 340 23.41 27.18 16.70
N ASN A 341 22.38 26.37 16.99
CA ASN A 341 22.02 25.99 18.35
C ASN A 341 22.58 24.60 18.72
N PRO A 342 23.43 24.48 19.77
CA PRO A 342 24.06 23.22 20.15
C PRO A 342 23.06 22.09 20.42
N GLU A 343 21.96 22.36 21.12
CA GLU A 343 20.93 21.36 21.44
C GLU A 343 20.30 20.75 20.18
N THR A 344 19.98 21.58 19.19
CA THR A 344 19.46 21.14 17.89
C THR A 344 20.49 20.25 17.18
N LEU A 345 21.75 20.69 17.14
CA LEU A 345 22.82 19.95 16.47
C LEU A 345 23.08 18.60 17.17
N ASP A 346 23.10 18.57 18.50
CA ASP A 346 23.29 17.36 19.28
C ASP A 346 22.13 16.38 19.12
N ALA A 347 20.89 16.87 19.10
CA ALA A 347 19.73 16.04 18.81
C ALA A 347 19.83 15.37 17.43
N ILE A 348 20.33 16.06 16.40
CA ILE A 348 20.56 15.45 15.08
C ILE A 348 21.70 14.41 15.14
N ARG A 349 22.78 14.70 15.88
CA ARG A 349 23.95 13.81 16.04
C ARG A 349 23.63 12.49 16.73
N GLU A 350 22.50 12.38 17.44
CA GLU A 350 22.01 11.10 17.98
C GLU A 350 21.82 10.02 16.90
N GLY A 351 21.69 10.40 15.62
CA GLY A 351 21.89 9.50 14.49
C GLY A 351 20.90 8.34 14.35
N THR A 352 19.77 8.39 15.04
CA THR A 352 18.83 7.26 15.14
C THR A 352 17.41 7.62 14.70
N TRP A 353 17.22 8.76 14.03
CA TRP A 353 15.92 9.26 13.58
C TRP A 353 15.53 8.72 12.21
N ASP A 354 14.36 8.09 12.11
CA ASP A 354 13.74 7.78 10.81
C ASP A 354 13.34 9.08 10.10
N PHE A 355 12.86 10.06 10.87
CA PHE A 355 12.42 11.37 10.37
C PHE A 355 13.04 12.51 11.19
N VAL A 356 13.63 13.49 10.51
CA VAL A 356 14.01 14.79 11.10
C VAL A 356 13.15 15.85 10.46
N ILE A 357 12.21 16.38 11.24
CA ILE A 357 11.22 17.35 10.79
C ILE A 357 11.80 18.75 10.98
N LEU A 358 11.87 19.51 9.89
CA LEU A 358 12.39 20.87 9.88
C LEU A 358 11.25 21.87 9.61
N GLN A 359 11.02 22.76 10.57
CA GLN A 359 10.05 23.84 10.45
C GLN A 359 10.74 25.20 10.58
N ASP A 360 10.62 26.04 9.54
CA ASP A 360 11.09 27.43 9.60
C ASP A 360 10.02 28.38 10.16
N GLN A 361 10.41 29.62 10.42
CA GLN A 361 9.56 30.68 10.92
C GLN A 361 8.43 30.98 9.92
N SER A 362 7.21 31.08 10.46
CA SER A 362 5.93 31.36 9.79
C SER A 362 5.99 32.06 8.42
N LYS A 363 6.58 33.26 8.34
CA LYS A 363 6.63 34.11 7.13
C LYS A 363 7.92 33.94 6.33
N ALA A 364 8.98 33.37 6.93
CA ALA A 364 10.32 33.35 6.35
C ALA A 364 10.37 32.69 4.96
N PRO A 365 9.77 31.51 4.71
CA PRO A 365 9.76 30.90 3.38
C PRO A 365 8.84 31.59 2.35
N ALA A 366 8.09 32.64 2.72
CA ALA A 366 7.22 33.40 1.81
C ALA A 366 7.81 34.77 1.42
N ARG A 367 9.03 35.09 1.86
CA ARG A 367 9.73 36.35 1.53
C ARG A 367 10.35 36.30 0.13
N GLU A 368 10.97 37.41 -0.26
CA GLU A 368 11.72 37.53 -1.51
C GLU A 368 12.77 36.41 -1.69
N LYS A 369 12.91 35.92 -2.93
CA LYS A 369 13.68 34.70 -3.26
C LYS A 369 15.12 34.77 -2.79
N GLU A 370 15.80 35.90 -2.97
CA GLU A 370 17.18 36.11 -2.53
C GLU A 370 17.31 36.00 -1.00
N TRP A 371 16.34 36.56 -0.27
CA TRP A 371 16.32 36.48 1.19
C TRP A 371 16.08 35.04 1.66
N VAL A 372 15.15 34.32 1.02
CA VAL A 372 14.83 32.91 1.30
C VAL A 372 16.04 32.02 1.06
N ARG A 373 16.75 32.17 -0.07
CA ARG A 373 17.97 31.41 -0.35
C ARG A 373 19.01 31.53 0.78
N GLU A 374 19.22 32.76 1.25
CA GLU A 374 20.22 33.04 2.29
C GLU A 374 19.80 32.60 3.70
N ASN A 375 18.52 32.74 4.06
CA ASN A 375 18.07 32.61 5.45
C ASN A 375 17.22 31.38 5.74
N VAL A 376 16.77 30.67 4.70
CA VAL A 376 15.95 29.45 4.79
C VAL A 376 16.71 28.28 4.16
N TYR A 377 17.13 28.39 2.90
CA TYR A 377 17.72 27.25 2.17
C TYR A 377 19.10 26.86 2.72
N LYS A 378 20.00 27.82 2.93
CA LYS A 378 21.33 27.55 3.51
C LYS A 378 21.29 26.84 4.86
N PRO A 379 20.53 27.32 5.88
CA PRO A 379 20.45 26.60 7.15
C PRO A 379 19.73 25.25 7.05
N ALA A 380 18.70 25.12 6.20
CA ALA A 380 18.09 23.82 5.93
C ALA A 380 19.10 22.81 5.36
N HIS A 381 19.93 23.24 4.40
CA HIS A 381 21.00 22.42 3.83
C HIS A 381 22.03 22.01 4.90
N SER A 382 22.41 22.92 5.79
CA SER A 382 23.34 22.63 6.89
C SER A 382 22.79 21.56 7.85
N LEU A 383 21.53 21.69 8.26
CA LEU A 383 20.87 20.73 9.15
C LEU A 383 20.68 19.36 8.47
N ASP A 384 20.24 19.32 7.21
CA ASP A 384 20.12 18.06 6.45
C ASP A 384 21.49 17.41 6.23
N SER A 385 22.53 18.18 5.91
CA SER A 385 23.90 17.68 5.75
C SER A 385 24.40 17.00 7.02
N LEU A 386 24.16 17.62 8.19
CA LEU A 386 24.48 17.02 9.47
C LEU A 386 23.71 15.72 9.68
N ARG A 387 22.40 15.71 9.40
CA ARG A 387 21.59 14.50 9.47
C ARG A 387 22.13 13.40 8.54
N ARG A 388 22.60 13.73 7.33
CA ARG A 388 23.20 12.76 6.38
C ARG A 388 24.45 12.12 6.93
N LEU A 389 25.27 12.92 7.60
CA LEU A 389 26.52 12.48 8.18
C LEU A 389 26.30 11.44 9.29
N TYR A 390 25.29 11.65 10.15
CA TYR A 390 25.05 10.79 11.31
C TYR A 390 24.02 9.68 11.10
N ASN A 391 23.07 9.83 10.16
CA ASN A 391 22.12 8.77 9.84
C ASN A 391 21.72 8.75 8.36
N PRO A 392 22.58 8.36 7.41
CA PRO A 392 22.30 8.52 5.98
C PRO A 392 20.95 7.95 5.48
N LYS A 393 20.37 6.98 6.19
CA LYS A 393 19.06 6.36 5.87
C LYS A 393 17.84 7.18 6.33
N GLY A 394 17.99 8.00 7.39
CA GLY A 394 16.93 8.88 7.89
C GLY A 394 16.51 9.93 6.86
N LYS A 395 15.27 10.42 6.97
CA LYS A 395 14.68 11.37 6.05
C LYS A 395 14.49 12.73 6.70
N THR A 396 14.96 13.79 6.05
CA THR A 396 14.50 15.15 6.35
C THR A 396 13.07 15.30 5.85
N VAL A 397 12.18 15.84 6.68
CA VAL A 397 10.78 16.15 6.34
C VAL A 397 10.54 17.63 6.59
N PHE A 398 10.28 18.40 5.55
CA PHE A 398 9.92 19.79 5.68
C PHE A 398 8.47 19.95 6.11
N TYR A 399 8.23 20.66 7.21
CA TYR A 399 6.89 21.03 7.65
C TYR A 399 6.45 22.29 6.89
N MET A 400 5.70 22.11 5.79
CA MET A 400 5.13 23.22 5.02
C MET A 400 4.06 23.94 5.82
N THR A 401 4.32 25.18 6.24
CA THR A 401 3.36 26.01 6.99
C THR A 401 2.21 26.53 6.11
N TRP A 402 1.31 27.30 6.72
CA TRP A 402 0.15 27.90 6.07
C TRP A 402 0.24 29.43 5.99
N GLY A 403 -0.44 30.01 5.01
CA GLY A 403 -0.62 31.45 4.88
C GLY A 403 -1.53 32.05 5.97
N HIS A 404 -1.31 33.31 6.32
CA HIS A 404 -2.23 34.12 7.14
C HIS A 404 -2.37 35.50 6.53
N ASP A 405 -1.35 36.37 6.53
CA ASP A 405 -1.46 37.72 5.94
C ASP A 405 -0.09 38.28 5.49
N ILE A 406 0.39 37.88 4.30
CA ILE A 406 1.32 38.69 3.49
C ILE A 406 0.62 38.90 2.15
N ASP A 407 0.37 40.15 1.77
CA ASP A 407 -0.40 40.55 0.59
C ASP A 407 -1.83 39.99 0.61
N THR A 408 -1.99 38.71 0.26
CA THR A 408 -3.20 37.91 0.42
C THR A 408 -2.86 36.48 0.89
N TYR A 409 -3.83 35.78 1.48
CA TYR A 409 -3.63 34.36 1.84
C TYR A 409 -3.13 33.52 0.66
N ALA A 410 -3.71 33.73 -0.54
CA ALA A 410 -3.41 32.91 -1.71
C ALA A 410 -1.95 33.10 -2.17
N GLU A 411 -1.49 34.35 -2.25
CA GLU A 411 -0.11 34.67 -2.63
C GLU A 411 0.89 34.15 -1.60
N MET A 412 0.62 34.35 -0.31
CA MET A 412 1.48 33.82 0.74
C MET A 412 1.55 32.29 0.69
N GLN A 413 0.41 31.60 0.57
CA GLN A 413 0.38 30.14 0.53
C GLN A 413 1.11 29.58 -0.69
N GLN A 414 1.02 30.26 -1.84
CA GLN A 414 1.76 29.88 -3.04
C GLN A 414 3.27 30.03 -2.82
N ARG A 415 3.75 31.19 -2.34
CA ARG A 415 5.19 31.40 -2.07
C ARG A 415 5.75 30.41 -1.05
N LEU A 416 4.96 30.05 -0.03
CA LEU A 416 5.32 28.99 0.91
C LEU A 416 5.49 27.65 0.19
N ALA A 417 4.49 27.25 -0.60
CA ALA A 417 4.50 25.96 -1.27
C ALA A 417 5.65 25.83 -2.26
N GLU A 418 5.92 26.88 -3.05
CA GLU A 418 7.07 26.98 -3.96
C GLU A 418 8.39 26.76 -3.21
N SER A 419 8.63 27.53 -2.14
CA SER A 419 9.88 27.46 -1.39
C SER A 419 10.10 26.11 -0.70
N TYR A 420 9.06 25.53 -0.11
CA TYR A 420 9.16 24.23 0.53
C TYR A 420 9.40 23.10 -0.47
N LEU A 421 8.77 23.15 -1.65
CA LEU A 421 8.99 22.16 -2.70
C LEU A 421 10.35 22.31 -3.37
N GLU A 422 10.85 23.54 -3.56
CA GLU A 422 12.21 23.78 -4.04
C GLU A 422 13.25 23.18 -3.07
N MET A 423 13.12 23.42 -1.76
CA MET A 423 14.00 22.78 -0.76
C MET A 423 13.89 21.26 -0.77
N THR A 424 12.66 20.73 -0.92
CA THR A 424 12.39 19.30 -0.99
C THR A 424 13.15 18.65 -2.15
N ALA A 425 13.09 19.28 -3.34
CA ALA A 425 13.79 18.82 -4.53
C ALA A 425 15.32 18.95 -4.39
N GLN A 426 15.84 20.10 -3.96
CA GLN A 426 17.28 20.35 -3.82
C GLN A 426 17.96 19.40 -2.84
N LEU A 427 17.28 19.07 -1.74
CA LEU A 427 17.84 18.20 -0.71
C LEU A 427 17.41 16.74 -0.87
N ASN A 428 16.58 16.36 -1.84
CA ASN A 428 15.95 15.03 -1.85
C ASN A 428 15.34 14.68 -0.47
N ALA A 429 14.67 15.67 0.14
CA ALA A 429 13.94 15.57 1.39
C ALA A 429 12.47 15.23 1.09
N TRP A 430 11.65 15.03 2.12
CA TRP A 430 10.20 14.92 1.97
C TRP A 430 9.53 16.23 2.38
N CYS A 431 8.31 16.44 1.90
CA CYS A 431 7.46 17.53 2.35
C CYS A 431 6.21 17.00 3.06
N ALA A 432 5.88 17.58 4.22
CA ALA A 432 4.59 17.43 4.87
C ALA A 432 3.70 18.61 4.46
N PRO A 433 2.73 18.43 3.54
CA PRO A 433 2.01 19.49 2.83
C PRO A 433 0.87 20.10 3.66
N VAL A 434 1.16 20.54 4.89
CA VAL A 434 0.12 21.06 5.81
C VAL A 434 -0.53 22.31 5.24
N GLY A 435 0.24 23.22 4.63
CA GLY A 435 -0.30 24.42 3.97
C GLY A 435 -1.34 24.13 2.89
N ILE A 436 -1.16 23.06 2.10
CA ILE A 436 -2.12 22.64 1.08
C ILE A 436 -3.38 22.04 1.72
N ALA A 437 -3.22 21.21 2.76
CA ALA A 437 -4.36 20.69 3.52
C ALA A 437 -5.15 21.81 4.22
N TRP A 438 -4.47 22.84 4.68
CA TRP A 438 -5.06 24.03 5.27
C TRP A 438 -5.89 24.81 4.25
N LYS A 439 -5.31 25.07 3.07
CA LYS A 439 -6.02 25.73 1.95
C LYS A 439 -7.27 24.96 1.56
N ARG A 440 -7.18 23.62 1.57
CA ARG A 440 -8.29 22.74 1.23
C ARG A 440 -9.49 22.96 2.12
N ILE A 441 -9.30 22.90 3.44
CA ILE A 441 -10.37 23.07 4.42
C ILE A 441 -10.95 24.49 4.37
N ARG A 442 -10.10 25.52 4.24
CA ARG A 442 -10.58 26.91 4.08
C ARG A 442 -11.50 27.10 2.87
N THR A 443 -11.30 26.29 1.82
CA THR A 443 -12.08 26.38 0.59
C THR A 443 -13.36 25.54 0.67
N GLU A 444 -13.27 24.31 1.18
CA GLU A 444 -14.39 23.36 1.20
C GLU A 444 -15.31 23.51 2.41
N ASN A 445 -14.74 23.82 3.57
CA ASN A 445 -15.47 23.90 4.82
C ASN A 445 -14.95 25.07 5.68
N PRO A 446 -15.26 26.31 5.28
CA PRO A 446 -14.78 27.51 5.97
C PRO A 446 -15.32 27.66 7.39
N SER A 447 -16.30 26.85 7.81
CA SER A 447 -16.81 26.83 9.18
C SER A 447 -15.82 26.24 10.19
N ILE A 448 -14.86 25.43 9.74
CA ILE A 448 -13.80 24.89 10.58
C ILE A 448 -12.73 25.97 10.80
N THR A 449 -12.68 26.52 12.00
CA THR A 449 -11.68 27.53 12.38
C THR A 449 -10.32 26.88 12.59
N LEU A 450 -9.37 27.13 11.67
CA LEU A 450 -8.01 26.57 11.76
C LEU A 450 -7.02 27.47 12.51
N TYR A 451 -7.37 28.73 12.74
CA TYR A 451 -6.51 29.72 13.43
C TYR A 451 -7.02 30.00 14.84
N ASN A 452 -6.12 30.42 15.72
CA ASN A 452 -6.52 31.14 16.93
C ASN A 452 -6.92 32.59 16.62
N ASP A 453 -7.33 33.32 17.65
CA ASP A 453 -7.74 34.73 17.56
C ASP A 453 -6.63 35.67 17.06
N ASP A 454 -5.37 35.23 17.07
CA ASP A 454 -4.25 35.98 16.49
C ASP A 454 -4.12 35.82 14.96
N HIS A 455 -5.03 35.07 14.34
CA HIS A 455 -5.10 34.78 12.92
C HIS A 455 -3.83 34.14 12.32
N SER A 456 -2.95 33.58 13.15
CA SER A 456 -1.65 33.07 12.72
C SER A 456 -1.35 31.67 13.28
N HIS A 457 -1.44 31.50 14.60
CA HIS A 457 -1.18 30.24 15.29
C HIS A 457 -2.32 29.25 15.08
N PRO A 458 -2.03 27.93 15.13
CA PRO A 458 -3.06 26.95 14.88
C PRO A 458 -4.05 26.85 16.05
N SER A 459 -5.34 26.75 15.70
CA SER A 459 -6.38 26.28 16.60
C SER A 459 -6.16 24.80 16.95
N ARG A 460 -7.00 24.26 17.84
CA ARG A 460 -7.02 22.83 18.13
C ARG A 460 -7.25 22.00 16.87
N GLN A 461 -8.16 22.44 16.00
CA GLN A 461 -8.44 21.86 14.69
C GLN A 461 -7.21 21.93 13.77
N GLY A 462 -6.56 23.11 13.71
CA GLY A 462 -5.34 23.30 12.94
C GLY A 462 -4.22 22.34 13.37
N SER A 463 -3.96 22.22 14.68
CA SER A 463 -2.95 21.28 15.19
C SER A 463 -3.34 19.82 14.99
N TYR A 464 -4.61 19.47 15.07
CA TYR A 464 -5.07 18.11 14.80
C TYR A 464 -4.91 17.75 13.31
N LEU A 465 -5.22 18.68 12.40
CA LEU A 465 -4.96 18.51 10.97
C LEU A 465 -3.47 18.26 10.70
N VAL A 466 -2.60 19.09 11.30
CA VAL A 466 -1.13 18.93 11.19
C VAL A 466 -0.70 17.54 11.66
N ALA A 467 -1.23 17.08 12.80
CA ALA A 467 -0.89 15.77 13.33
C ALA A 467 -1.27 14.64 12.35
N ASN A 468 -2.43 14.76 11.72
CA ASN A 468 -2.88 13.80 10.72
C ASN A 468 -2.01 13.81 9.46
N VAL A 469 -1.55 14.98 8.99
CA VAL A 469 -0.63 15.07 7.84
C VAL A 469 0.67 14.34 8.16
N PHE A 470 1.26 14.54 9.35
CA PHE A 470 2.46 13.81 9.74
C PHE A 470 2.24 12.30 9.82
N CYS A 471 1.15 11.84 10.42
CA CYS A 471 0.82 10.42 10.45
C CYS A 471 0.66 9.84 9.04
N SER A 472 0.03 10.55 8.10
CA SER A 472 -0.08 10.12 6.71
C SER A 472 1.28 10.00 6.02
N VAL A 473 2.17 10.98 6.24
CA VAL A 473 3.54 10.97 5.70
C VAL A 473 4.36 9.82 6.30
N PHE A 474 4.26 9.57 7.60
CA PHE A 474 5.04 8.52 8.28
C PHE A 474 4.55 7.12 7.94
N PHE A 475 3.24 6.91 7.88
CA PHE A 475 2.67 5.57 7.70
C PHE A 475 2.62 5.15 6.24
N GLN A 476 2.53 6.11 5.31
CA GLN A 476 2.43 5.88 3.87
C GLN A 476 1.30 4.92 3.47
N LYS A 477 0.27 4.82 4.31
CA LYS A 477 -0.90 4.00 4.10
C LYS A 477 -2.11 4.64 4.78
N PRO A 478 -3.33 4.41 4.26
CA PRO A 478 -4.54 4.91 4.90
C PRO A 478 -4.73 4.36 6.32
N TYR A 479 -5.33 5.15 7.19
CA TYR A 479 -5.67 4.79 8.56
C TYR A 479 -6.95 5.46 9.03
N THR A 480 -7.53 4.92 10.10
CA THR A 480 -8.59 5.55 10.88
C THR A 480 -8.18 5.47 12.34
N GLY A 481 -7.95 6.62 12.96
CA GLY A 481 -7.55 6.72 14.36
C GLY A 481 -8.76 6.98 15.26
N THR A 482 -8.69 6.50 16.50
CA THR A 482 -9.71 6.75 17.54
C THR A 482 -9.36 7.91 18.47
N TYR A 483 -8.22 8.56 18.26
CA TYR A 483 -7.84 9.78 18.98
C TYR A 483 -8.33 11.02 18.24
N TYR A 484 -9.20 11.83 18.87
CA TYR A 484 -9.83 13.02 18.27
C TYR A 484 -9.39 14.36 18.86
N ALA A 485 -8.40 14.37 19.77
CA ALA A 485 -7.92 15.58 20.43
C ALA A 485 -9.02 16.44 21.11
N GLY A 486 -10.16 15.84 21.46
CA GLY A 486 -11.33 16.54 22.03
C GLY A 486 -12.18 17.31 21.02
N LEU A 487 -12.05 17.02 19.72
CA LEU A 487 -12.95 17.48 18.67
C LEU A 487 -14.18 16.55 18.54
N PRO A 488 -15.31 17.05 17.99
CA PRO A 488 -16.41 16.18 17.57
C PRO A 488 -15.92 15.10 16.61
N GLU A 489 -16.44 13.88 16.73
CA GLU A 489 -16.00 12.73 15.93
C GLU A 489 -16.10 12.99 14.42
N GLU A 490 -17.23 13.55 13.96
CA GLU A 490 -17.45 13.87 12.54
C GLU A 490 -16.40 14.85 11.99
N GLU A 491 -16.11 15.91 12.74
CA GLU A 491 -15.10 16.91 12.39
C GLU A 491 -13.70 16.29 12.40
N ALA A 492 -13.38 15.50 13.43
CA ALA A 492 -12.10 14.82 13.52
C ALA A 492 -11.89 13.88 12.32
N LEU A 493 -12.87 13.02 12.00
CA LEU A 493 -12.82 12.10 10.86
C LEU A 493 -12.71 12.84 9.52
N TYR A 494 -13.37 13.99 9.37
CA TYR A 494 -13.18 14.87 8.21
C TYR A 494 -11.73 15.34 8.09
N LEU A 495 -11.12 15.83 9.18
CA LEU A 495 -9.72 16.27 9.19
C LEU A 495 -8.74 15.12 8.94
N GLN A 496 -8.98 13.92 9.51
CA GLN A 496 -8.17 12.73 9.21
C GLN A 496 -8.22 12.40 7.71
N ARG A 497 -9.41 12.48 7.11
CA ARG A 497 -9.63 12.18 5.69
C ARG A 497 -8.91 13.19 4.80
N ILE A 498 -9.10 14.49 5.00
CA ILE A 498 -8.47 15.52 4.17
C ILE A 498 -6.94 15.42 4.22
N ALA A 499 -6.36 15.24 5.42
CA ALA A 499 -4.91 15.06 5.56
C ALA A 499 -4.39 13.88 4.73
N GLN A 500 -5.11 12.76 4.73
CA GLN A 500 -4.76 11.58 3.96
C GLN A 500 -4.92 11.79 2.45
N GLU A 501 -6.05 12.35 2.01
CA GLU A 501 -6.31 12.64 0.59
C GLU A 501 -5.23 13.56 0.00
N ILE A 502 -4.80 14.61 0.71
CA ILE A 502 -3.75 15.53 0.25
C ILE A 502 -2.39 14.84 0.12
N VAL A 503 -2.01 14.00 1.10
CA VAL A 503 -0.73 13.30 1.06
C VAL A 503 -0.71 12.23 -0.03
N PHE A 504 -1.75 11.39 -0.11
CA PHE A 504 -1.78 10.24 -1.00
C PHE A 504 -2.17 10.55 -2.43
N SER A 505 -2.80 11.70 -2.69
CA SER A 505 -3.08 12.12 -4.08
C SER A 505 -1.83 12.61 -4.82
N ASN A 506 -0.78 13.02 -4.11
CA ASN A 506 0.38 13.68 -4.72
C ASN A 506 1.74 13.21 -4.15
N PRO A 507 1.97 11.89 -3.96
CA PRO A 507 3.16 11.40 -3.24
C PRO A 507 4.48 11.72 -3.95
N SER A 508 4.47 11.86 -5.28
CA SER A 508 5.64 12.29 -6.05
C SER A 508 5.96 13.77 -5.90
N LEU A 509 4.93 14.64 -5.80
CA LEU A 509 5.11 16.07 -5.55
C LEU A 509 5.75 16.33 -4.19
N TRP A 510 5.36 15.56 -3.18
CA TRP A 510 5.92 15.62 -1.82
C TRP A 510 7.27 14.91 -1.68
N ASN A 511 7.78 14.33 -2.77
CA ASN A 511 8.99 13.49 -2.85
C ASN A 511 8.99 12.27 -1.90
N ILE A 512 7.81 11.84 -1.45
CA ILE A 512 7.63 10.63 -0.63
C ILE A 512 7.81 9.40 -1.53
N GLN A 513 7.23 9.44 -2.73
CA GLN A 513 7.39 8.43 -3.78
C GLN A 513 7.78 9.11 -5.10
N PRO A 514 9.08 9.43 -5.30
CA PRO A 514 9.52 10.16 -6.48
C PRO A 514 9.18 9.45 -7.79
N THR A 515 8.91 10.23 -8.84
CA THR A 515 8.72 9.70 -10.20
C THR A 515 9.98 8.97 -10.67
N VAL A 516 9.78 7.87 -11.40
CA VAL A 516 10.89 7.12 -12.01
C VAL A 516 11.40 7.81 -13.27
N GLN A 517 10.59 8.68 -13.89
CA GLN A 517 10.95 9.35 -15.14
C GLN A 517 11.76 10.63 -14.87
N PRO A 518 12.96 10.75 -15.47
CA PRO A 518 13.73 11.98 -15.44
C PRO A 518 12.99 13.16 -16.10
N GLU A 519 13.23 14.37 -15.61
CA GLU A 519 12.67 15.59 -16.21
C GLU A 519 13.10 15.78 -17.66
N GLU A 520 14.34 15.41 -18.00
CA GLU A 520 14.86 15.54 -19.36
C GLU A 520 14.12 14.62 -20.36
N VAL A 521 13.74 13.41 -19.93
CA VAL A 521 12.91 12.49 -20.71
C VAL A 521 11.53 13.11 -20.97
N THR A 522 10.94 13.74 -19.94
CA THR A 522 9.67 14.48 -20.09
C THR A 522 9.82 15.61 -21.10
N ARG A 523 10.83 16.46 -20.94
CA ARG A 523 11.08 17.62 -21.81
C ARG A 523 11.32 17.21 -23.26
N ARG A 524 12.06 16.13 -23.49
CA ARG A 524 12.43 15.67 -24.83
C ARG A 524 11.29 14.96 -25.55
N PHE A 525 10.55 14.09 -24.87
CA PHE A 525 9.62 13.16 -25.52
C PHE A 525 8.14 13.47 -25.27
N TYR A 526 7.84 14.26 -24.25
CA TYR A 526 6.47 14.59 -23.82
C TYR A 526 6.34 16.08 -23.47
N PRO A 527 6.69 17.00 -24.39
CA PRO A 527 6.50 18.43 -24.15
C PRO A 527 5.02 18.71 -23.90
N GLU A 528 4.74 19.62 -22.96
CA GLU A 528 3.37 20.07 -22.72
C GLU A 528 2.84 20.84 -23.95
N PRO A 529 1.58 20.60 -24.35
CA PRO A 529 0.94 21.36 -25.42
C PRO A 529 0.66 22.80 -25.00
N GLU A 530 0.31 23.63 -25.98
CA GLU A 530 -0.30 24.92 -25.70
C GLU A 530 -1.63 24.72 -24.96
N GLN A 531 -1.75 25.36 -23.79
CA GLN A 531 -2.89 25.13 -22.91
C GLN A 531 -4.13 25.90 -23.41
N GLN A 532 -5.03 25.18 -24.08
CA GLN A 532 -6.29 25.75 -24.59
C GLN A 532 -7.42 25.77 -23.54
N TYR A 533 -7.36 24.89 -22.54
CA TYR A 533 -8.41 24.73 -21.53
C TYR A 533 -7.87 24.99 -20.12
N SER A 534 -8.70 25.61 -19.28
CA SER A 534 -8.44 25.75 -17.85
C SER A 534 -9.36 24.79 -17.09
N THR A 535 -8.84 23.60 -16.80
CA THR A 535 -9.53 22.53 -16.06
C THR A 535 -9.08 22.51 -14.58
N PRO A 536 -9.74 21.74 -13.69
CA PRO A 536 -9.44 21.76 -12.25
C PRO A 536 -7.96 21.57 -11.85
N THR A 537 -7.20 20.72 -12.55
CA THR A 537 -5.77 20.52 -12.28
C THR A 537 -4.92 21.56 -13.01
N LEU A 538 -5.25 21.84 -14.27
CA LEU A 538 -4.47 22.74 -15.13
C LEU A 538 -4.68 24.24 -14.82
N GLY A 539 -5.78 24.58 -14.14
CA GLY A 539 -6.13 25.95 -13.75
C GLY A 539 -5.55 26.38 -12.40
N LYS A 540 -4.78 25.51 -11.73
CA LYS A 540 -4.16 25.81 -10.42
C LYS A 540 -2.63 25.62 -10.43
N PRO A 541 -1.91 26.28 -9.51
CA PRO A 541 -0.46 26.14 -9.37
C PRO A 541 -0.02 24.67 -9.22
N LEU A 542 1.20 24.36 -9.70
CA LEU A 542 1.77 23.01 -9.67
C LEU A 542 1.87 22.45 -8.25
N GLU A 543 2.15 23.34 -7.31
CA GLU A 543 2.40 23.08 -5.90
C GLU A 543 1.14 22.59 -5.16
N GLU A 544 -0.05 22.79 -5.75
CA GLU A 544 -1.34 22.32 -5.23
C GLU A 544 -1.73 20.92 -5.74
N GLY A 545 -0.89 20.33 -6.60
CA GLY A 545 -1.03 18.96 -7.07
C GLY A 545 -2.20 18.72 -8.01
N LEU A 546 -2.66 17.47 -8.04
CA LEU A 546 -3.80 17.03 -8.83
C LEU A 546 -5.12 17.63 -8.33
N ALA A 547 -6.10 17.74 -9.23
CA ALA A 547 -7.45 18.06 -8.84
C ALA A 547 -8.01 17.00 -7.89
N SER A 548 -8.90 17.49 -7.06
CA SER A 548 -9.66 16.72 -6.11
C SER A 548 -11.10 16.54 -6.58
N LEU A 549 -11.86 15.70 -5.86
CA LEU A 549 -13.28 15.50 -6.17
C LEU A 549 -14.11 16.77 -6.05
N PHE A 550 -13.91 17.58 -5.00
CA PHE A 550 -14.63 18.85 -4.86
C PHE A 550 -14.33 19.82 -6.00
N GLU A 551 -13.07 19.92 -6.44
CA GLU A 551 -12.71 20.84 -7.53
C GLU A 551 -13.32 20.38 -8.86
N ILE A 552 -13.28 19.07 -9.15
CA ILE A 552 -13.91 18.48 -10.33
C ILE A 552 -15.43 18.69 -10.30
N ASN A 553 -16.08 18.34 -9.18
CA ASN A 553 -17.53 18.46 -9.06
C ASN A 553 -17.99 19.93 -9.15
N ARG A 554 -17.27 20.86 -8.51
CA ARG A 554 -17.56 22.29 -8.60
C ARG A 554 -17.41 22.80 -10.03
N TYR A 555 -16.32 22.45 -10.71
CA TYR A 555 -16.09 22.86 -12.10
C TYR A 555 -17.20 22.39 -13.04
N LEU A 556 -17.58 21.11 -12.94
CA LEU A 556 -18.65 20.53 -13.76
C LEU A 556 -20.02 21.12 -13.42
N LYS A 557 -20.28 21.40 -12.14
CA LYS A 557 -21.49 22.08 -11.70
C LYS A 557 -21.57 23.50 -12.28
N ASP A 558 -20.50 24.27 -12.19
CA ASP A 558 -20.44 25.64 -12.71
C ASP A 558 -20.67 25.67 -14.24
N LEU A 559 -20.15 24.68 -14.97
CA LEU A 559 -20.43 24.53 -16.40
C LEU A 559 -21.89 24.16 -16.66
N ALA A 560 -22.47 23.25 -15.89
CA ALA A 560 -23.87 22.85 -16.05
C ALA A 560 -24.85 23.99 -15.73
N ASP A 561 -24.60 24.73 -14.64
CA ASP A 561 -25.43 25.86 -14.20
C ASP A 561 -25.44 27.01 -15.24
N LYS A 562 -24.34 27.21 -15.98
CA LYS A 562 -24.26 28.18 -17.07
C LYS A 562 -25.02 27.75 -18.33
N HIS A 563 -25.35 26.47 -18.47
CA HIS A 563 -25.99 25.89 -19.66
C HIS A 563 -27.17 24.95 -19.33
N PRO A 564 -28.17 25.38 -18.53
CA PRO A 564 -29.20 24.51 -17.97
C PRO A 564 -30.12 23.84 -19.01
N GLY A 565 -30.17 24.36 -20.24
CA GLY A 565 -30.95 23.78 -21.35
C GLY A 565 -30.16 22.79 -22.23
N LYS A 566 -28.85 22.63 -22.02
CA LYS A 566 -27.98 21.78 -22.85
C LYS A 566 -27.47 20.54 -22.12
N VAL A 567 -27.31 20.63 -20.81
CA VAL A 567 -26.75 19.56 -19.98
C VAL A 567 -27.49 19.45 -18.65
N THR A 568 -27.64 18.23 -18.15
CA THR A 568 -28.15 17.95 -16.81
C THR A 568 -27.09 17.20 -16.02
N LEU A 569 -26.70 17.76 -14.87
CA LEU A 569 -25.86 17.08 -13.88
C LEU A 569 -26.78 16.35 -12.90
N SER A 570 -26.52 15.06 -12.69
CA SER A 570 -27.26 14.18 -11.77
C SER A 570 -26.29 13.24 -11.07
N ASP A 571 -26.76 12.48 -10.07
CA ASP A 571 -25.98 11.44 -9.39
C ASP A 571 -26.59 10.06 -9.66
N ILE A 572 -25.75 9.07 -9.97
CA ILE A 572 -26.21 7.68 -10.20
C ILE A 572 -26.31 6.86 -8.90
N GLY A 573 -25.86 7.43 -7.77
CA GLY A 573 -25.89 6.82 -6.44
C GLY A 573 -24.64 7.15 -5.63
N LYS A 574 -24.51 6.50 -4.46
CA LYS A 574 -23.42 6.72 -3.51
C LYS A 574 -22.43 5.56 -3.47
N THR A 575 -21.15 5.87 -3.27
CA THR A 575 -20.08 4.90 -3.00
C THR A 575 -20.18 4.32 -1.58
N PRO A 576 -19.44 3.24 -1.25
CA PRO A 576 -19.34 2.71 0.12
C PRO A 576 -18.92 3.74 1.17
N GLN A 577 -18.12 4.74 0.81
CA GLN A 577 -17.75 5.83 1.73
C GLN A 577 -18.68 7.05 1.64
N GLY A 578 -19.85 6.92 0.99
CA GLY A 578 -20.91 7.92 0.98
C GLY A 578 -20.77 9.05 -0.04
N ARG A 579 -19.82 8.97 -0.98
CA ARG A 579 -19.62 9.98 -2.02
C ARG A 579 -20.60 9.78 -3.18
N ASP A 580 -21.21 10.86 -3.66
CA ASP A 580 -22.05 10.81 -4.86
C ASP A 580 -21.23 10.58 -6.13
N ILE A 581 -21.78 9.82 -7.07
CA ILE A 581 -21.15 9.54 -8.37
C ILE A 581 -21.85 10.38 -9.44
N PRO A 582 -21.23 11.48 -9.92
CA PRO A 582 -21.87 12.39 -10.86
C PRO A 582 -21.96 11.79 -12.27
N VAL A 583 -22.99 12.20 -13.01
CA VAL A 583 -23.17 11.94 -14.43
C VAL A 583 -23.71 13.20 -15.12
N LEU A 584 -23.16 13.53 -16.28
CA LEU A 584 -23.67 14.60 -17.14
C LEU A 584 -24.44 13.98 -18.31
N TYR A 585 -25.68 14.44 -18.50
CA TYR A 585 -26.53 14.05 -19.62
C TYR A 585 -26.69 15.21 -20.60
N PHE A 586 -26.32 14.97 -21.86
CA PHE A 586 -26.58 15.84 -22.99
C PHE A 586 -27.65 15.18 -23.87
N GLY A 587 -28.92 15.45 -23.58
CA GLY A 587 -30.07 14.77 -24.20
C GLY A 587 -30.64 13.63 -23.35
N THR A 588 -31.52 12.82 -23.93
CA THR A 588 -32.29 11.80 -23.20
C THR A 588 -32.08 10.36 -23.71
N PRO A 589 -32.30 9.32 -22.86
CA PRO A 589 -32.13 7.91 -23.26
C PRO A 589 -33.02 7.44 -24.42
N ASN A 590 -34.12 8.15 -24.70
CA ASN A 590 -35.13 7.75 -25.69
C ASN A 590 -34.99 8.49 -27.03
N GLU A 591 -33.91 9.25 -27.25
CA GLU A 591 -33.67 9.96 -28.50
C GLU A 591 -33.35 9.00 -29.67
N LYS A 592 -34.38 8.67 -30.46
CA LYS A 592 -34.24 7.77 -31.63
C LYS A 592 -33.48 8.40 -32.81
N LYS A 593 -33.39 9.73 -32.86
CA LYS A 593 -32.76 10.47 -33.98
C LYS A 593 -31.25 10.63 -33.79
N LYS A 594 -30.75 10.71 -32.56
CA LYS A 594 -29.33 10.89 -32.23
C LYS A 594 -28.65 9.59 -31.81
N ILE A 595 -27.33 9.49 -32.02
CA ILE A 595 -26.57 8.32 -31.55
C ILE A 595 -26.34 8.47 -30.07
N ARG A 596 -26.65 7.43 -29.30
CA ARG A 596 -26.42 7.43 -27.84
C ARG A 596 -25.01 6.96 -27.53
N VAL A 597 -24.25 7.81 -26.86
CA VAL A 597 -22.86 7.57 -26.49
C VAL A 597 -22.75 7.51 -24.96
N TRP A 598 -21.95 6.58 -24.45
CA TRP A 598 -21.54 6.51 -23.05
C TRP A 598 -20.04 6.77 -22.95
N ILE A 599 -19.62 7.77 -22.17
CA ILE A 599 -18.21 8.00 -21.86
C ILE A 599 -18.04 7.87 -20.36
N GLN A 600 -17.02 7.16 -19.93
CA GLN A 600 -16.64 7.10 -18.52
C GLN A 600 -15.13 7.20 -18.35
N ALA A 601 -14.72 7.75 -17.21
CA ALA A 601 -13.33 7.83 -16.79
C ALA A 601 -13.19 7.56 -15.28
N GLY A 602 -11.95 7.37 -14.82
CA GLY A 602 -11.65 7.18 -13.41
C GLY A 602 -12.26 5.90 -12.83
N LEU A 603 -12.37 4.83 -13.62
CA LEU A 603 -12.80 3.52 -13.13
C LEU A 603 -11.74 2.92 -12.17
N HIS A 604 -10.47 3.25 -12.40
CA HIS A 604 -9.43 3.20 -11.39
C HIS A 604 -9.16 4.62 -10.88
N GLY A 605 -9.02 4.79 -9.56
CA GLY A 605 -8.88 6.10 -8.96
C GLY A 605 -7.52 6.77 -9.18
N ASN A 606 -6.48 6.00 -9.48
CA ASN A 606 -5.11 6.47 -9.67
C ASN A 606 -4.81 6.88 -11.13
N GLU A 607 -5.83 7.22 -11.90
CA GLU A 607 -5.78 7.51 -13.34
C GLU A 607 -6.41 8.90 -13.63
N PRO A 608 -5.79 9.98 -13.11
CA PRO A 608 -6.38 11.32 -13.04
C PRO A 608 -6.53 12.05 -14.39
N ALA A 609 -5.80 11.66 -15.44
CA ALA A 609 -5.91 12.37 -16.73
C ALA A 609 -7.25 12.11 -17.42
N GLY A 610 -7.87 10.95 -17.21
CA GLY A 610 -9.19 10.64 -17.77
C GLY A 610 -10.29 11.60 -17.27
N PRO A 611 -10.47 11.76 -15.95
CA PRO A 611 -11.37 12.77 -15.39
C PRO A 611 -11.08 14.20 -15.89
N GLU A 612 -9.82 14.60 -15.99
CA GLU A 612 -9.46 15.92 -16.54
C GLU A 612 -9.86 16.06 -18.02
N ALA A 613 -9.62 15.03 -18.84
CA ALA A 613 -10.04 14.98 -20.23
C ALA A 613 -11.57 15.11 -20.40
N THR A 614 -12.35 14.54 -19.47
CA THR A 614 -13.80 14.72 -19.49
C THR A 614 -14.22 16.15 -19.16
N CYS A 615 -13.48 16.86 -18.29
CA CYS A 615 -13.70 18.28 -18.04
C CYS A 615 -13.46 19.11 -19.30
N MET A 616 -12.35 18.86 -20.02
CA MET A 616 -12.07 19.51 -21.32
C MET A 616 -13.19 19.23 -22.34
N LEU A 617 -13.69 17.99 -22.40
CA LEU A 617 -14.76 17.62 -23.32
C LEU A 617 -16.07 18.36 -23.01
N VAL A 618 -16.45 18.46 -21.74
CA VAL A 618 -17.67 19.18 -21.31
C VAL A 618 -17.56 20.66 -21.65
N ASP A 619 -16.42 21.29 -21.39
CA ASP A 619 -16.17 22.69 -21.76
C ASP A 619 -16.31 22.89 -23.28
N TYR A 620 -15.62 22.06 -24.08
CA TYR A 620 -15.71 22.07 -25.53
C TYR A 620 -17.15 21.94 -26.04
N LEU A 621 -17.91 20.96 -25.55
CA LEU A 621 -19.29 20.70 -25.98
C LEU A 621 -20.24 21.87 -25.67
N LEU A 622 -20.01 22.61 -24.60
CA LEU A 622 -20.89 23.68 -24.13
C LEU A 622 -20.53 25.04 -24.72
N ASN A 623 -19.24 25.31 -24.89
CA ASN A 623 -18.70 26.64 -25.17
C ASN A 623 -18.16 26.83 -26.59
N THR A 624 -18.12 25.79 -27.44
CA THR A 624 -17.73 25.93 -28.85
C THR A 624 -18.89 25.70 -29.84
N PRO A 625 -18.88 26.37 -31.01
CA PRO A 625 -19.84 26.10 -32.08
C PRO A 625 -19.80 24.66 -32.57
N GLU A 626 -18.60 24.08 -32.73
CA GLU A 626 -18.40 22.71 -33.20
C GLU A 626 -19.00 21.70 -32.20
N GLY A 627 -18.75 21.91 -30.90
CA GLY A 627 -19.35 21.14 -29.83
C GLY A 627 -20.88 21.20 -29.85
N ALA A 628 -21.46 22.39 -30.04
CA ALA A 628 -22.90 22.56 -30.16
C ALA A 628 -23.50 21.84 -31.38
N GLU A 629 -22.80 21.81 -32.52
CA GLU A 629 -23.24 21.05 -33.70
C GLU A 629 -23.18 19.53 -33.46
N LEU A 630 -22.19 19.03 -32.72
CA LEU A 630 -22.13 17.61 -32.33
C LEU A 630 -23.35 17.21 -31.48
N LEU A 631 -23.75 18.05 -30.51
CA LEU A 631 -24.90 17.79 -29.65
C LEU A 631 -26.25 17.75 -30.40
N LYS A 632 -26.34 18.23 -31.64
CA LYS A 632 -27.51 18.04 -32.50
C LYS A 632 -27.63 16.61 -33.04
N LYS A 633 -26.50 15.90 -33.16
CA LYS A 633 -26.41 14.56 -33.76
C LYS A 633 -26.18 13.45 -32.72
N ILE A 634 -25.66 13.80 -31.56
CA ILE A 634 -25.29 12.88 -30.47
C ILE A 634 -26.09 13.17 -29.20
N SER A 635 -26.47 12.11 -28.49
CA SER A 635 -26.86 12.19 -27.08
C SER A 635 -25.77 11.52 -26.25
N LEU A 636 -25.30 12.16 -25.18
CA LEU A 636 -24.16 11.69 -24.37
C LEU A 636 -24.56 11.53 -22.90
N ALA A 637 -24.18 10.39 -22.31
CA ALA A 637 -24.05 10.23 -20.86
C ALA A 637 -22.56 10.13 -20.52
N LEU A 638 -22.07 11.03 -19.66
CA LEU A 638 -20.67 11.13 -19.29
C LEU A 638 -20.51 10.96 -17.78
N VAL A 639 -19.75 9.95 -17.35
CA VAL A 639 -19.35 9.73 -15.95
C VAL A 639 -17.89 10.16 -15.79
N PRO A 640 -17.61 11.35 -15.24
CA PRO A 640 -16.26 11.91 -15.20
C PRO A 640 -15.34 11.15 -14.24
N VAL A 641 -15.86 10.69 -13.10
CA VAL A 641 -15.13 9.88 -12.12
C VAL A 641 -16.04 8.77 -11.62
N ALA A 642 -15.81 7.55 -12.10
CA ALA A 642 -16.61 6.39 -11.71
C ALA A 642 -16.25 5.87 -10.30
N ASN A 643 -14.96 5.83 -9.95
CA ASN A 643 -14.45 5.38 -8.67
C ASN A 643 -14.08 6.56 -7.76
N MET A 644 -15.09 7.22 -7.18
CA MET A 644 -14.88 8.40 -6.32
C MET A 644 -13.97 8.08 -5.12
N ASP A 645 -14.22 6.98 -4.41
CA ASP A 645 -13.44 6.59 -3.24
C ASP A 645 -11.97 6.30 -3.57
N GLY A 646 -11.72 5.63 -4.70
CA GLY A 646 -10.37 5.38 -5.18
C GLY A 646 -9.68 6.67 -5.61
N TYR A 647 -10.39 7.56 -6.32
CA TYR A 647 -9.82 8.81 -6.85
C TYR A 647 -9.36 9.75 -5.74
N ALA A 648 -10.15 9.87 -4.67
CA ALA A 648 -9.82 10.70 -3.51
C ALA A 648 -8.43 10.37 -2.92
N MET A 649 -8.01 9.12 -3.01
CA MET A 649 -6.75 8.61 -2.45
C MET A 649 -5.74 8.25 -3.54
N GLN A 650 -6.06 8.50 -4.82
CA GLN A 650 -5.30 8.05 -6.00
C GLN A 650 -4.91 6.56 -5.91
N ILE A 651 -5.88 5.71 -5.58
CA ILE A 651 -5.74 4.25 -5.55
C ILE A 651 -6.58 3.58 -6.62
N ARG A 652 -6.09 2.46 -7.14
CA ARG A 652 -6.75 1.71 -8.22
C ARG A 652 -8.13 1.16 -7.84
N LYS A 653 -8.25 0.64 -6.63
CA LYS A 653 -9.43 -0.11 -6.17
C LYS A 653 -10.52 0.80 -5.63
N SER A 654 -11.75 0.29 -5.59
CA SER A 654 -12.90 0.97 -4.97
C SER A 654 -12.78 1.03 -3.45
N GLY A 655 -13.71 1.77 -2.81
CA GLY A 655 -13.87 1.77 -1.35
C GLY A 655 -14.14 0.37 -0.76
N SER A 656 -14.67 -0.57 -1.54
CA SER A 656 -14.82 -1.97 -1.13
C SER A 656 -13.58 -2.84 -1.37
N GLY A 657 -12.53 -2.30 -1.99
CA GLY A 657 -11.29 -3.02 -2.31
C GLY A 657 -11.35 -3.93 -3.54
N TYR A 658 -12.34 -3.76 -4.42
CA TYR A 658 -12.42 -4.46 -5.72
C TYR A 658 -11.80 -3.62 -6.84
N ASP A 659 -11.26 -4.28 -7.86
CA ASP A 659 -10.94 -3.64 -9.13
C ASP A 659 -12.20 -3.56 -10.01
N LEU A 660 -12.74 -2.35 -10.19
CA LEU A 660 -13.98 -2.15 -10.93
C LEU A 660 -13.87 -2.60 -12.40
N ASN A 661 -12.66 -2.56 -13.01
CA ASN A 661 -12.41 -3.07 -14.35
C ASN A 661 -12.04 -4.57 -14.37
N ARG A 662 -12.33 -5.28 -13.28
CA ARG A 662 -12.41 -6.75 -13.21
C ARG A 662 -13.79 -7.24 -12.76
N ASP A 663 -14.67 -6.33 -12.35
CA ASP A 663 -15.98 -6.65 -11.79
C ASP A 663 -17.14 -6.44 -12.79
N GLN A 664 -16.84 -6.13 -14.05
CA GLN A 664 -17.84 -5.73 -15.06
C GLN A 664 -18.90 -6.79 -15.38
N SER A 665 -18.63 -8.06 -15.05
CA SER A 665 -19.59 -9.17 -15.17
C SER A 665 -19.96 -9.81 -13.83
N LYS A 666 -19.06 -9.81 -12.84
CA LYS A 666 -19.27 -10.45 -11.53
C LYS A 666 -20.21 -9.64 -10.63
N LEU A 667 -20.16 -8.31 -10.71
CA LEU A 667 -21.01 -7.38 -9.95
C LEU A 667 -20.93 -7.60 -8.43
N ALA A 668 -19.71 -7.70 -7.90
CA ALA A 668 -19.45 -7.80 -6.47
C ALA A 668 -19.37 -6.43 -5.78
N ASP A 669 -19.01 -5.37 -6.51
CA ASP A 669 -18.93 -4.02 -5.98
C ASP A 669 -20.23 -3.22 -6.21
N PRO A 670 -20.77 -2.50 -5.20
CA PRO A 670 -21.96 -1.68 -5.36
C PRO A 670 -21.80 -0.56 -6.40
N VAL A 671 -20.60 0.01 -6.56
CA VAL A 671 -20.32 1.03 -7.59
C VAL A 671 -20.49 0.43 -8.98
N THR A 672 -19.99 -0.78 -9.21
CA THR A 672 -20.21 -1.48 -10.49
C THR A 672 -21.70 -1.66 -10.76
N LEU A 673 -22.50 -2.05 -9.77
CA LEU A 673 -23.94 -2.22 -9.92
C LEU A 673 -24.64 -0.91 -10.32
N LEU A 674 -24.28 0.22 -9.70
CA LEU A 674 -24.81 1.54 -10.06
C LEU A 674 -24.48 1.91 -11.51
N LEU A 675 -23.21 1.75 -11.89
CA LEU A 675 -22.75 1.99 -13.27
C LEU A 675 -23.50 1.11 -14.28
N LYS A 676 -23.75 -0.18 -13.97
CA LYS A 676 -24.50 -1.08 -14.87
C LYS A 676 -25.96 -0.70 -15.00
N LYS A 677 -26.61 -0.27 -13.92
CA LYS A 677 -27.99 0.23 -13.98
C LYS A 677 -28.08 1.48 -14.87
N ALA A 678 -27.21 2.47 -14.65
CA ALA A 678 -27.15 3.69 -15.45
C ALA A 678 -26.83 3.40 -16.93
N TYR A 679 -25.84 2.53 -17.20
CA TYR A 679 -25.49 2.11 -18.56
C TYR A 679 -26.65 1.40 -19.27
N LYS A 680 -27.35 0.51 -18.56
CA LYS A 680 -28.53 -0.22 -19.08
C LYS A 680 -29.66 0.75 -19.42
N GLU A 681 -29.96 1.69 -18.54
CA GLU A 681 -31.01 2.69 -18.73
C GLU A 681 -30.70 3.61 -19.91
N TRP A 682 -29.44 4.04 -20.05
CA TRP A 682 -28.99 4.84 -21.19
C TRP A 682 -29.00 4.07 -22.52
N ASN A 683 -28.75 2.75 -22.47
CA ASN A 683 -28.73 1.85 -23.63
C ASN A 683 -27.88 2.39 -24.80
N PRO A 684 -26.56 2.61 -24.59
CA PRO A 684 -25.70 3.23 -25.58
C PRO A 684 -25.50 2.37 -26.83
N GLU A 685 -25.25 3.05 -27.93
CA GLU A 685 -24.82 2.50 -29.22
C GLU A 685 -23.28 2.49 -29.33
N ILE A 686 -22.62 3.46 -28.68
CA ILE A 686 -21.17 3.60 -28.63
C ILE A 686 -20.75 3.84 -27.18
N ALA A 687 -19.64 3.26 -26.75
CA ALA A 687 -19.08 3.48 -25.43
C ALA A 687 -17.56 3.69 -25.47
N LEU A 688 -17.07 4.63 -24.65
CA LEU A 688 -15.65 4.90 -24.40
C LEU A 688 -15.35 4.74 -22.90
N ASP A 689 -14.26 4.05 -22.60
CA ASP A 689 -13.70 3.98 -21.25
C ASP A 689 -12.24 4.46 -21.27
N ILE A 690 -11.96 5.49 -20.47
CA ILE A 690 -10.68 6.19 -20.45
C ILE A 690 -9.90 5.76 -19.21
N HIS A 691 -8.75 5.10 -19.44
CA HIS A 691 -7.83 4.60 -18.41
C HIS A 691 -6.45 5.23 -18.58
N GLU A 692 -5.58 4.99 -17.61
CA GLU A 692 -4.14 5.24 -17.73
C GLU A 692 -3.30 3.99 -17.44
N PHE A 693 -2.23 3.77 -18.20
CA PHE A 693 -1.29 2.68 -17.95
C PHE A 693 -0.04 3.14 -17.20
N ASN A 694 0.61 2.18 -16.54
CA ASN A 694 1.94 2.35 -15.98
C ASN A 694 2.98 2.11 -17.08
N PRO A 695 3.72 3.15 -17.54
CA PRO A 695 4.74 2.98 -18.56
C PRO A 695 5.97 2.25 -18.05
N PHE A 696 6.16 2.12 -16.73
CA PHE A 696 7.31 1.49 -16.09
C PHE A 696 6.98 0.06 -15.67
N ARG A 697 7.66 -0.91 -16.28
CA ARG A 697 7.55 -2.33 -15.91
C ARG A 697 8.95 -2.90 -15.69
N LYS A 698 9.12 -3.64 -14.60
CA LYS A 698 10.41 -4.26 -14.26
C LYS A 698 10.84 -5.24 -15.35
N GLU A 699 9.87 -5.91 -15.97
CA GLU A 699 10.07 -6.85 -17.06
C GLU A 699 10.74 -6.22 -18.28
N PHE A 700 10.61 -4.90 -18.49
CA PHE A 700 11.24 -4.20 -19.61
C PHE A 700 12.76 -4.04 -19.46
N GLU A 701 13.30 -4.21 -18.25
CA GLU A 701 14.75 -4.23 -18.03
C GLU A 701 15.44 -5.38 -18.77
N LEU A 702 14.70 -6.45 -19.11
CA LEU A 702 15.21 -7.56 -19.93
C LEU A 702 15.60 -7.15 -21.36
N LEU A 703 15.10 -6.02 -21.86
CA LEU A 703 15.38 -5.56 -23.22
C LEU A 703 16.82 -5.04 -23.38
N ARG A 704 17.30 -4.27 -22.40
CA ARG A 704 18.59 -3.54 -22.50
C ARG A 704 19.43 -3.53 -21.22
N GLY A 705 18.98 -4.17 -20.15
CA GLY A 705 19.63 -4.11 -18.84
C GLY A 705 19.53 -2.75 -18.15
N THR A 706 18.72 -1.83 -18.67
CA THR A 706 18.49 -0.48 -18.16
C THR A 706 17.01 -0.28 -17.84
N LYS A 707 16.67 0.81 -17.13
CA LYS A 707 15.27 1.17 -16.89
C LYS A 707 14.64 1.63 -18.20
N VAL A 708 13.61 0.91 -18.62
CA VAL A 708 12.91 1.14 -19.89
C VAL A 708 11.44 1.43 -19.61
N ALA A 709 10.86 2.34 -20.39
CA ALA A 709 9.44 2.69 -20.36
C ALA A 709 8.79 2.56 -21.74
N THR A 710 7.51 2.18 -21.82
CA THR A 710 6.77 2.24 -23.09
C THR A 710 6.60 3.70 -23.55
N ALA A 711 6.77 3.95 -24.85
CA ALA A 711 6.86 5.30 -25.40
C ALA A 711 5.51 5.93 -25.80
N ALA A 712 4.51 5.13 -26.16
CA ALA A 712 3.22 5.63 -26.65
C ALA A 712 2.53 6.56 -25.64
N ASP A 713 1.87 7.60 -26.15
CA ASP A 713 1.01 8.50 -25.36
C ASP A 713 -0.32 7.80 -25.02
N VAL A 714 -0.88 7.07 -25.99
CA VAL A 714 -2.16 6.34 -25.85
C VAL A 714 -2.05 4.92 -26.37
N LEU A 715 -2.53 3.95 -25.61
CA LEU A 715 -2.63 2.57 -26.04
C LEU A 715 -4.10 2.16 -26.16
N PHE A 716 -4.50 1.57 -27.29
CA PHE A 716 -5.85 1.09 -27.54
C PHE A 716 -6.00 -0.38 -27.14
N LEU A 717 -7.15 -0.73 -26.55
CA LEU A 717 -7.48 -2.11 -26.14
C LEU A 717 -8.79 -2.60 -26.80
N PRO A 718 -8.81 -2.78 -28.13
CA PRO A 718 -9.96 -3.36 -28.83
C PRO A 718 -10.18 -4.81 -28.40
N SER A 719 -11.45 -5.21 -28.23
CA SER A 719 -11.76 -6.60 -27.87
C SER A 719 -11.87 -7.50 -29.09
N GLY A 720 -11.14 -8.61 -29.07
CA GLY A 720 -11.24 -9.64 -30.10
C GLY A 720 -12.16 -10.82 -29.75
N HIS A 721 -12.87 -10.76 -28.61
CA HIS A 721 -13.76 -11.82 -28.15
C HIS A 721 -14.72 -12.30 -29.27
N LEU A 722 -14.72 -13.61 -29.56
CA LEU A 722 -15.38 -14.16 -30.76
C LEU A 722 -16.92 -14.08 -30.75
N ASN A 723 -17.56 -14.05 -29.57
CA ASN A 723 -19.00 -13.80 -29.47
C ASN A 723 -19.41 -12.32 -29.67
N ILE A 724 -18.47 -11.38 -29.79
CA ILE A 724 -18.79 -10.01 -30.23
C ILE A 724 -19.00 -10.06 -31.76
N PRO A 725 -20.15 -9.57 -32.28
CA PRO A 725 -20.42 -9.61 -33.72
C PRO A 725 -19.29 -8.98 -34.52
N ALA A 726 -18.89 -9.61 -35.63
CA ALA A 726 -17.75 -9.18 -36.43
C ALA A 726 -17.88 -7.72 -36.88
N GLY A 727 -19.08 -7.28 -37.29
CA GLY A 727 -19.33 -5.89 -37.67
C GLY A 727 -19.09 -4.89 -36.53
N ILE A 728 -19.36 -5.25 -35.28
CA ILE A 728 -19.07 -4.39 -34.12
C ILE A 728 -17.55 -4.31 -33.89
N ARG A 729 -16.83 -5.43 -34.00
CA ARG A 729 -15.36 -5.45 -33.91
C ARG A 729 -14.72 -4.63 -35.03
N THR A 730 -15.25 -4.69 -36.26
CA THR A 730 -14.78 -3.87 -37.39
C THR A 730 -15.02 -2.39 -37.14
N LEU A 731 -16.20 -1.99 -36.66
CA LEU A 731 -16.45 -0.58 -36.32
C LEU A 731 -15.48 -0.10 -35.23
N SER A 732 -15.36 -0.87 -34.14
CA SER A 732 -14.47 -0.52 -33.00
C SER A 732 -13.00 -0.39 -33.42
N ASN A 733 -12.42 -1.44 -34.02
CA ASN A 733 -10.99 -1.51 -34.30
C ASN A 733 -10.59 -0.88 -35.66
N GLY A 734 -11.50 -0.84 -36.63
CA GLY A 734 -11.21 -0.38 -37.99
C GLY A 734 -11.70 1.04 -38.29
N LEU A 735 -12.79 1.51 -37.67
CA LEU A 735 -13.26 2.88 -37.86
C LEU A 735 -12.86 3.78 -36.69
N PHE A 736 -13.39 3.52 -35.49
CA PHE A 736 -13.23 4.43 -34.36
C PHE A 736 -11.79 4.52 -33.84
N ARG A 737 -11.08 3.39 -33.73
CA ARG A 737 -9.65 3.40 -33.37
C ARG A 737 -8.82 4.17 -34.39
N GLU A 738 -9.00 3.91 -35.68
CA GLU A 738 -8.16 4.52 -36.74
C GLU A 738 -8.37 6.03 -36.85
N GLU A 739 -9.62 6.50 -36.72
CA GLU A 739 -9.89 7.94 -36.66
C GLU A 739 -9.31 8.60 -35.40
N ALA A 740 -9.34 7.91 -34.26
CA ALA A 740 -8.71 8.40 -33.03
C ALA A 740 -7.17 8.44 -33.14
N GLU A 741 -6.56 7.44 -33.79
CA GLU A 741 -5.11 7.43 -34.07
C GLU A 741 -4.71 8.59 -34.98
N LYS A 742 -5.47 8.86 -36.05
CA LYS A 742 -5.24 10.03 -36.93
C LYS A 742 -5.35 11.34 -36.15
N ALA A 743 -6.34 11.46 -35.26
CA ALA A 743 -6.51 12.65 -34.44
C ALA A 743 -5.32 12.88 -33.47
N LEU A 744 -4.76 11.80 -32.90
CA LEU A 744 -3.56 11.87 -32.08
C LEU A 744 -2.32 12.23 -32.91
N GLU A 745 -2.12 11.57 -34.05
CA GLU A 745 -0.99 11.81 -34.96
C GLU A 745 -0.97 13.25 -35.48
N ALA A 746 -2.13 13.81 -35.82
CA ALA A 746 -2.28 15.21 -36.23
C ALA A 746 -1.81 16.22 -35.17
N ASN A 747 -1.73 15.81 -33.90
CA ASN A 747 -1.21 16.60 -32.77
C ASN A 747 0.19 16.14 -32.31
N GLY A 748 0.86 15.27 -33.08
CA GLY A 748 2.20 14.74 -32.75
C GLY A 748 2.21 13.73 -31.61
N TYR A 749 1.08 13.08 -31.33
CA TYR A 749 0.92 12.11 -30.24
C TYR A 749 1.00 10.68 -30.79
N HIS A 750 1.71 9.82 -30.07
CA HIS A 750 2.00 8.46 -30.53
C HIS A 750 1.01 7.48 -29.91
N SER A 751 0.50 6.57 -30.74
CA SER A 751 -0.44 5.54 -30.31
C SER A 751 0.10 4.12 -30.50
N GLY A 752 -0.58 3.13 -29.92
CA GLY A 752 -0.28 1.72 -30.12
C GLY A 752 -1.34 0.81 -29.51
N PHE A 753 -1.04 -0.48 -29.40
CA PHE A 753 -1.93 -1.45 -28.74
C PHE A 753 -1.50 -1.70 -27.29
N TYR A 754 -2.47 -1.72 -26.39
CA TYR A 754 -2.22 -2.05 -24.99
C TYR A 754 -1.85 -3.52 -24.84
N PHE A 755 -0.87 -3.80 -23.98
CA PHE A 755 -0.44 -5.13 -23.61
C PHE A 755 0.05 -5.15 -22.17
N THR A 756 0.03 -6.34 -21.54
CA THR A 756 0.76 -6.58 -20.29
C THR A 756 1.99 -7.44 -20.56
N PRO A 757 3.16 -7.15 -19.96
CA PRO A 757 4.34 -7.99 -20.13
C PRO A 757 4.17 -9.35 -19.44
N SER A 758 4.71 -10.40 -20.05
CA SER A 758 4.88 -11.72 -19.44
C SER A 758 6.28 -12.23 -19.73
N VAL A 759 7.01 -12.64 -18.70
CA VAL A 759 8.31 -13.30 -18.88
C VAL A 759 8.11 -14.81 -18.91
N ARG A 760 8.63 -15.49 -19.94
CA ARG A 760 8.60 -16.95 -20.07
C ARG A 760 9.93 -17.42 -20.65
N ASN A 761 10.61 -18.33 -19.96
CA ASN A 761 11.95 -18.81 -20.35
C ASN A 761 12.89 -17.64 -20.68
N ASP A 762 12.98 -16.68 -19.75
CA ASP A 762 13.77 -15.44 -19.84
C ASP A 762 13.48 -14.52 -21.04
N SER A 763 12.45 -14.82 -21.83
CA SER A 763 12.00 -13.99 -22.95
C SER A 763 10.78 -13.16 -22.56
N LEU A 764 10.75 -11.91 -23.03
CA LEU A 764 9.62 -11.01 -22.84
C LEU A 764 8.55 -11.24 -23.91
N TYR A 765 7.31 -11.45 -23.46
CA TYR A 765 6.13 -11.57 -24.31
C TYR A 765 5.16 -10.42 -24.03
N ALA A 766 4.48 -9.95 -25.08
CA ALA A 766 3.34 -9.04 -24.97
C ALA A 766 2.03 -9.84 -24.91
N MET A 767 1.22 -9.58 -23.88
CA MET A 767 -0.10 -10.19 -23.73
C MET A 767 -1.18 -9.16 -24.11
N LYS A 768 -1.74 -9.27 -25.31
CA LYS A 768 -2.91 -8.47 -25.75
C LYS A 768 -4.18 -9.23 -25.39
N ASP A 769 -4.64 -9.14 -24.14
CA ASP A 769 -5.64 -10.07 -23.56
C ASP A 769 -7.10 -9.54 -23.48
N ALA A 770 -7.53 -8.68 -24.42
CA ALA A 770 -8.89 -8.13 -24.48
C ALA A 770 -9.96 -9.14 -24.96
N LYS A 771 -10.19 -10.19 -24.20
CA LYS A 771 -11.10 -11.29 -24.54
C LYS A 771 -12.01 -11.73 -23.39
N SER A 772 -12.08 -10.96 -22.31
CA SER A 772 -12.78 -11.34 -21.09
C SER A 772 -13.86 -10.34 -20.73
N PRO A 773 -15.12 -10.76 -20.45
CA PRO A 773 -16.21 -9.86 -20.06
C PRO A 773 -15.99 -9.13 -18.72
N GLN A 774 -14.88 -9.42 -18.03
CA GLN A 774 -14.47 -8.72 -16.83
C GLN A 774 -14.04 -7.26 -17.09
N SER A 775 -13.60 -6.94 -18.31
CA SER A 775 -13.24 -5.58 -18.72
C SER A 775 -14.41 -4.88 -19.40
N SER A 776 -14.44 -3.56 -19.30
CA SER A 776 -15.47 -2.74 -19.93
C SER A 776 -15.47 -2.91 -21.45
N SER A 777 -14.30 -3.00 -22.08
CA SER A 777 -14.15 -3.17 -23.53
C SER A 777 -14.91 -4.38 -24.08
N THR A 778 -14.72 -5.55 -23.47
CA THR A 778 -15.40 -6.78 -23.89
C THR A 778 -16.84 -6.79 -23.45
N PHE A 779 -17.16 -6.34 -22.22
CA PHE A 779 -18.55 -6.26 -21.74
C PHE A 779 -19.41 -5.41 -22.69
N GLN A 780 -18.97 -4.20 -23.01
CA GLN A 780 -19.71 -3.26 -23.86
C GLN A 780 -19.91 -3.86 -25.27
N GLY A 781 -18.87 -4.45 -25.86
CA GLY A 781 -18.97 -5.13 -27.16
C GLY A 781 -19.98 -6.28 -27.16
N LEU A 782 -20.06 -7.07 -26.08
CA LEU A 782 -21.03 -8.17 -25.94
C LEU A 782 -22.49 -7.69 -25.80
N THR A 783 -22.72 -6.41 -25.47
CA THR A 783 -24.05 -5.78 -25.51
C THR A 783 -24.43 -5.21 -26.90
N ASN A 784 -23.59 -5.47 -27.90
CA ASN A 784 -23.66 -4.93 -29.27
C ASN A 784 -23.47 -3.41 -29.35
N ALA A 785 -22.77 -2.80 -28.39
CA ALA A 785 -22.27 -1.43 -28.51
C ALA A 785 -20.90 -1.44 -29.20
N VAL A 786 -20.61 -0.41 -30.00
CA VAL A 786 -19.25 -0.15 -30.44
C VAL A 786 -18.45 0.32 -29.23
N SER A 787 -17.39 -0.40 -28.85
CA SER A 787 -16.61 -0.11 -27.65
C SER A 787 -15.22 0.37 -28.03
N LEU A 788 -14.78 1.48 -27.44
CA LEU A 788 -13.40 1.95 -27.47
C LEU A 788 -12.88 1.99 -26.03
N PHE A 789 -11.64 1.55 -25.85
CA PHE A 789 -10.97 1.52 -24.56
C PHE A 789 -9.55 2.01 -24.77
N ILE A 790 -9.18 3.05 -24.03
CA ILE A 790 -7.86 3.66 -24.14
C ILE A 790 -7.14 3.66 -22.80
N GLU A 791 -5.83 3.58 -22.90
CA GLU A 791 -4.89 3.60 -21.80
C GLU A 791 -3.89 4.72 -22.09
N ILE A 792 -4.06 5.86 -21.44
CA ILE A 792 -3.17 7.02 -21.56
C ILE A 792 -1.93 6.78 -20.69
N ARG A 793 -0.77 7.26 -21.12
CA ARG A 793 0.47 7.10 -20.35
C ARG A 793 0.43 7.95 -19.06
N GLY A 794 0.29 7.33 -17.88
CA GLY A 794 0.01 8.13 -16.68
C GLY A 794 0.33 7.61 -15.29
N ILE A 795 0.14 6.31 -15.04
CA ILE A 795 0.30 5.78 -13.67
C ILE A 795 1.73 5.97 -13.20
N GLY A 796 1.89 6.61 -12.03
CA GLY A 796 3.18 6.89 -11.40
C GLY A 796 3.89 8.16 -11.87
N LEU A 797 3.29 8.93 -12.80
CA LEU A 797 3.86 10.19 -13.29
C LEU A 797 3.43 11.43 -12.47
N GLY A 798 2.37 11.32 -11.66
CA GLY A 798 1.82 12.47 -10.93
C GLY A 798 1.43 13.61 -11.89
N ARG A 799 1.97 14.81 -11.64
CA ARG A 799 1.79 16.03 -12.44
C ARG A 799 2.68 16.13 -13.69
N ALA A 800 3.57 15.17 -13.94
CA ALA A 800 4.44 15.23 -15.13
C ALA A 800 3.62 15.03 -16.42
N CYS A 801 3.92 15.87 -17.44
CA CYS A 801 3.26 15.90 -18.76
C CYS A 801 1.72 15.85 -18.67
N PHE A 802 1.13 16.52 -17.69
CA PHE A 802 -0.28 16.33 -17.35
C PHE A 802 -1.21 16.99 -18.37
N ALA A 803 -0.85 18.15 -18.92
CA ALA A 803 -1.67 18.79 -19.96
C ALA A 803 -1.70 17.92 -21.22
N ARG A 804 -0.56 17.39 -21.65
CA ARG A 804 -0.46 16.42 -22.75
C ARG A 804 -1.33 15.18 -22.52
N ARG A 805 -1.30 14.61 -21.31
CA ARG A 805 -2.09 13.42 -20.95
C ARG A 805 -3.59 13.69 -20.98
N ALA A 806 -4.05 14.78 -20.38
CA ALA A 806 -5.45 15.19 -20.40
C ALA A 806 -5.92 15.46 -21.84
N GLU A 807 -5.10 16.12 -22.65
CA GLU A 807 -5.40 16.40 -24.04
C GLU A 807 -5.51 15.11 -24.88
N CYS A 808 -4.67 14.11 -24.64
CA CYS A 808 -4.80 12.80 -25.31
C CYS A 808 -6.20 12.18 -25.10
N GLY A 809 -6.71 12.19 -23.86
CA GLY A 809 -8.04 11.70 -23.56
C GLY A 809 -9.14 12.56 -24.21
N PHE A 810 -8.95 13.87 -24.25
CA PHE A 810 -9.86 14.81 -24.89
C PHE A 810 -9.94 14.58 -26.41
N LEU A 811 -8.80 14.48 -27.09
CA LEU A 811 -8.72 14.26 -28.53
C LEU A 811 -9.39 12.95 -28.96
N VAL A 812 -9.16 11.85 -28.24
CA VAL A 812 -9.85 10.58 -28.51
C VAL A 812 -11.35 10.71 -28.28
N SER A 813 -11.76 11.37 -27.20
CA SER A 813 -13.19 11.57 -26.90
C SER A 813 -13.88 12.41 -27.97
N ARG A 814 -13.26 13.52 -28.39
CA ARG A 814 -13.75 14.39 -29.47
C ARG A 814 -13.84 13.63 -30.79
N SER A 815 -12.77 12.95 -31.19
CA SER A 815 -12.72 12.14 -32.41
C SER A 815 -13.84 11.09 -32.42
N LEU A 816 -14.08 10.39 -31.30
CA LEU A 816 -15.17 9.42 -31.20
C LEU A 816 -16.54 10.05 -31.45
N LEU A 817 -16.82 11.24 -30.91
CA LEU A 817 -18.10 11.94 -31.15
C LEU A 817 -18.22 12.43 -32.59
N GLU A 818 -17.14 12.96 -33.17
CA GLU A 818 -17.07 13.42 -34.56
C GLU A 818 -17.29 12.27 -35.55
N THR A 819 -16.58 11.15 -35.37
CA THR A 819 -16.74 9.94 -36.18
C THR A 819 -18.16 9.38 -36.06
N ALA A 820 -18.73 9.34 -34.85
CA ALA A 820 -20.11 8.90 -34.65
C ALA A 820 -21.10 9.79 -35.42
N ALA A 821 -20.93 11.11 -35.36
CA ALA A 821 -21.80 12.07 -36.04
C ALA A 821 -21.68 11.97 -37.57
N LEU A 822 -20.46 11.83 -38.09
CA LEU A 822 -20.16 11.73 -39.51
C LEU A 822 -20.64 10.41 -40.12
N HIS A 823 -20.37 9.27 -39.48
CA HIS A 823 -20.67 7.92 -39.96
C HIS A 823 -22.00 7.37 -39.43
N SER A 824 -22.91 8.24 -38.99
CA SER A 824 -24.08 7.84 -38.21
C SER A 824 -24.98 6.78 -38.87
N LYS A 825 -25.11 6.81 -40.21
CA LYS A 825 -25.88 5.82 -40.98
C LYS A 825 -25.20 4.45 -40.98
N GLU A 826 -23.90 4.42 -41.23
CA GLU A 826 -23.09 3.20 -41.29
C GLU A 826 -23.06 2.51 -39.91
N VAL A 827 -22.73 3.28 -38.86
CA VAL A 827 -22.67 2.80 -37.47
C VAL A 827 -24.00 2.18 -37.05
N ARG A 828 -25.12 2.88 -37.27
CA ARG A 828 -26.45 2.36 -36.95
C ARG A 828 -26.82 1.11 -37.73
N SER A 829 -26.46 1.05 -39.01
CA SER A 829 -26.70 -0.13 -39.84
C SER A 829 -25.94 -1.34 -39.28
N GLY A 830 -24.65 -1.16 -38.95
CA GLY A 830 -23.81 -2.19 -38.35
C GLY A 830 -24.36 -2.69 -37.01
N ILE A 831 -24.75 -1.78 -36.11
CA ILE A 831 -25.32 -2.14 -34.80
C ILE A 831 -26.65 -2.88 -34.94
N ARG A 832 -27.55 -2.41 -35.82
CA ARG A 832 -28.84 -3.10 -36.07
C ARG A 832 -28.64 -4.48 -36.65
N LYS A 833 -27.70 -4.64 -37.59
CA LYS A 833 -27.35 -5.94 -38.17
C LYS A 833 -26.83 -6.89 -37.09
N ALA A 834 -25.90 -6.43 -36.26
CA ALA A 834 -25.36 -7.19 -35.13
C ALA A 834 -26.44 -7.63 -34.14
N ALA A 835 -27.35 -6.72 -33.76
CA ALA A 835 -28.47 -7.04 -32.89
C ALA A 835 -29.43 -8.07 -33.51
N LYS A 836 -29.75 -7.93 -34.81
CA LYS A 836 -30.59 -8.89 -35.55
C LYS A 836 -29.94 -10.27 -35.62
N GLU A 837 -28.63 -10.34 -35.87
CA GLU A 837 -27.86 -11.58 -35.86
C GLU A 837 -27.91 -12.25 -34.48
N ALA A 838 -27.67 -11.49 -33.40
CA ALA A 838 -27.76 -12.00 -32.03
C ALA A 838 -29.16 -12.56 -31.70
N CYS A 839 -30.21 -11.82 -32.02
CA CYS A 839 -31.61 -12.22 -31.79
C CYS A 839 -32.04 -13.42 -32.66
N SER A 840 -31.42 -13.64 -33.82
CA SER A 840 -31.79 -14.74 -34.73
C SER A 840 -31.52 -16.13 -34.14
N GLY A 841 -30.60 -16.21 -33.18
CA GLY A 841 -30.22 -17.47 -32.54
C GLY A 841 -29.42 -18.44 -33.43
N LYS A 842 -29.05 -18.05 -34.66
CA LYS A 842 -28.48 -18.97 -35.66
C LYS A 842 -26.98 -19.22 -35.53
N SER A 843 -26.25 -18.26 -34.96
CA SER A 843 -24.80 -18.34 -34.83
C SER A 843 -24.37 -19.24 -33.67
N ASP A 844 -23.38 -20.08 -33.92
CA ASP A 844 -22.73 -20.88 -32.89
C ASP A 844 -22.08 -20.00 -31.81
N ILE A 845 -21.90 -20.57 -30.63
CA ILE A 845 -21.26 -19.94 -29.48
C ILE A 845 -19.82 -20.43 -29.42
N SER A 846 -18.87 -19.52 -29.41
CA SER A 846 -17.50 -19.82 -29.05
C SER A 846 -17.39 -19.75 -27.52
N VAL A 847 -17.09 -20.86 -26.87
CA VAL A 847 -17.09 -21.00 -25.40
C VAL A 847 -15.70 -20.72 -24.83
N THR A 848 -14.67 -21.35 -25.41
CA THR A 848 -13.26 -21.14 -25.08
C THR A 848 -12.48 -20.77 -26.33
N PHE A 849 -11.38 -20.03 -26.15
CA PHE A 849 -10.58 -19.49 -27.24
C PHE A 849 -9.10 -19.49 -26.88
N GLN A 850 -8.27 -19.68 -27.91
CA GLN A 850 -6.83 -19.55 -27.84
C GLN A 850 -6.37 -18.31 -28.60
N SER A 851 -5.46 -17.54 -27.99
CA SER A 851 -4.76 -16.45 -28.69
C SER A 851 -3.74 -17.04 -29.65
N THR A 852 -3.73 -16.55 -30.89
CA THR A 852 -2.67 -16.87 -31.85
C THR A 852 -1.40 -16.12 -31.45
N ARG A 853 -0.24 -16.73 -31.70
CA ARG A 853 1.06 -16.10 -31.51
C ARG A 853 1.39 -15.23 -32.73
N THR A 854 1.69 -13.96 -32.48
CA THR A 854 2.06 -12.95 -33.48
C THR A 854 3.30 -12.18 -33.01
N GLU A 855 3.67 -11.14 -33.76
CA GLU A 855 4.72 -10.20 -33.42
C GLU A 855 4.12 -8.80 -33.29
N LEU A 856 4.59 -8.02 -32.32
CA LEU A 856 4.15 -6.65 -32.07
C LEU A 856 5.39 -5.74 -31.97
N PRO A 857 5.62 -4.84 -32.93
CA PRO A 857 6.63 -3.79 -32.76
C PRO A 857 6.15 -2.82 -31.68
N VAL A 858 6.97 -2.62 -30.65
CA VAL A 858 6.69 -1.70 -29.54
C VAL A 858 7.83 -0.71 -29.41
N THR A 859 7.50 0.57 -29.41
CA THR A 859 8.46 1.65 -29.14
C THR A 859 8.58 1.88 -27.64
N PHE A 860 9.82 1.96 -27.18
CA PHE A 860 10.23 2.18 -25.80
C PHE A 860 11.14 3.41 -25.69
N ILE A 861 11.37 3.85 -24.45
CA ILE A 861 12.35 4.86 -24.07
C ILE A 861 13.31 4.22 -23.06
N ASP A 862 14.60 4.27 -23.34
CA ASP A 862 15.65 4.02 -22.35
C ASP A 862 15.79 5.28 -21.49
N LEU A 863 15.41 5.19 -20.21
CA LEU A 863 15.37 6.33 -19.31
C LEU A 863 16.77 6.84 -18.95
N THR A 864 17.79 5.98 -19.02
CA THR A 864 19.17 6.33 -18.69
C THR A 864 19.85 7.01 -19.87
N LYS A 865 19.65 6.48 -21.07
CA LYS A 865 20.24 7.03 -22.30
C LYS A 865 19.43 8.17 -22.90
N ASN A 866 18.23 8.43 -22.38
CA ASN A 866 17.29 9.42 -22.90
C ASN A 866 17.02 9.23 -24.41
N GLU A 867 16.85 7.98 -24.86
CA GLU A 867 16.67 7.63 -26.27
C GLU A 867 15.44 6.74 -26.51
N ARG A 868 14.80 6.89 -27.67
CA ARG A 868 13.73 5.99 -28.14
C ARG A 868 14.32 4.82 -28.93
N PHE A 869 13.71 3.65 -28.80
CA PHE A 869 14.03 2.48 -29.61
C PHE A 869 12.81 1.60 -29.79
N THR A 870 12.83 0.73 -30.80
CA THR A 870 11.72 -0.19 -31.10
C THR A 870 12.21 -1.63 -30.97
N GLU A 871 11.45 -2.45 -30.27
CA GLU A 871 11.67 -3.90 -30.18
C GLU A 871 10.41 -4.64 -30.64
N THR A 872 10.61 -5.73 -31.37
CA THR A 872 9.50 -6.60 -31.78
C THR A 872 9.29 -7.66 -30.72
N LEU A 873 8.15 -7.59 -30.03
CA LEU A 873 7.78 -8.54 -29.00
C LEU A 873 6.96 -9.70 -29.56
N LEU A 874 7.29 -10.91 -29.14
CA LEU A 874 6.43 -12.07 -29.34
C LEU A 874 5.14 -11.87 -28.56
N THR A 875 4.01 -12.07 -29.22
CA THR A 875 2.72 -11.59 -28.72
C THR A 875 1.68 -12.69 -28.71
N PHE A 876 0.90 -12.78 -27.63
CA PHE A 876 -0.35 -13.53 -27.61
C PHE A 876 -1.49 -12.57 -27.94
N ASP A 877 -2.03 -12.67 -29.16
CA ASP A 877 -2.93 -11.65 -29.71
C ASP A 877 -4.41 -12.06 -29.61
N ALA A 878 -5.17 -11.39 -28.73
CA ALA A 878 -6.62 -11.58 -28.66
C ALA A 878 -7.38 -11.02 -29.87
N LEU A 879 -6.78 -10.22 -30.76
CA LEU A 879 -7.42 -9.87 -32.02
C LEU A 879 -7.42 -11.03 -33.02
N GLN A 880 -6.55 -12.03 -32.80
CA GLN A 880 -6.44 -13.23 -33.62
C GLN A 880 -6.77 -14.49 -32.81
N LEU A 881 -8.00 -14.54 -32.27
CA LEU A 881 -8.49 -15.72 -31.53
C LEU A 881 -8.92 -16.86 -32.46
N LYS A 882 -8.63 -18.08 -32.02
CA LYS A 882 -9.21 -19.31 -32.56
C LYS A 882 -10.12 -19.94 -31.51
N ALA A 883 -11.33 -20.32 -31.90
CA ALA A 883 -12.23 -21.02 -30.99
C ALA A 883 -11.71 -22.45 -30.74
N GLU A 884 -11.67 -22.88 -29.48
CA GLU A 884 -11.28 -24.24 -29.10
C GLU A 884 -12.51 -25.10 -28.82
N LEU A 885 -13.49 -24.55 -28.09
CA LEU A 885 -14.78 -25.18 -27.83
C LEU A 885 -15.89 -24.34 -28.46
N VAL A 886 -16.65 -24.95 -29.37
CA VAL A 886 -17.81 -24.34 -30.03
C VAL A 886 -19.06 -25.16 -29.70
N ARG A 887 -20.16 -24.48 -29.39
CA ARG A 887 -21.47 -25.10 -29.15
C ARG A 887 -22.54 -24.47 -30.02
N LYS A 888 -23.55 -25.26 -30.42
CA LYS A 888 -24.78 -24.73 -31.01
C LYS A 888 -25.44 -23.79 -30.01
N ARG A 889 -26.07 -22.71 -30.47
CA ARG A 889 -26.80 -21.80 -29.58
C ARG A 889 -28.14 -22.42 -29.17
N PRO A 890 -28.50 -22.48 -27.87
CA PRO A 890 -29.81 -22.93 -27.46
C PRO A 890 -30.87 -21.84 -27.73
N LYS A 891 -32.16 -22.17 -27.68
CA LYS A 891 -33.23 -21.16 -27.72
C LYS A 891 -33.32 -20.38 -26.41
N ALA A 892 -33.03 -21.03 -25.29
CA ALA A 892 -33.04 -20.40 -23.97
C ALA A 892 -32.13 -21.15 -22.98
N TYR A 893 -31.73 -20.45 -21.91
CA TYR A 893 -31.30 -21.08 -20.67
C TYR A 893 -32.43 -21.06 -19.64
N ILE A 894 -32.47 -22.07 -18.77
CA ILE A 894 -33.37 -22.15 -17.62
C ILE A 894 -32.50 -22.26 -16.38
N LEU A 895 -32.74 -21.40 -15.39
CA LEU A 895 -32.14 -21.47 -14.05
C LEU A 895 -33.24 -21.86 -13.04
N PRO A 896 -32.95 -22.73 -12.07
CA PRO A 896 -33.91 -23.05 -11.01
C PRO A 896 -34.21 -21.84 -10.12
N ASP A 897 -35.27 -21.94 -9.33
CA ASP A 897 -35.70 -20.93 -8.35
C ASP A 897 -34.62 -20.59 -7.31
N THR A 898 -33.75 -21.54 -6.98
CA THR A 898 -32.57 -21.34 -6.12
C THR A 898 -31.53 -20.39 -6.70
N CYS A 899 -31.61 -20.04 -7.99
CA CYS A 899 -30.66 -19.15 -8.67
C CYS A 899 -31.11 -17.69 -8.79
N ARG A 900 -31.95 -17.22 -7.85
CA ARG A 900 -32.45 -15.82 -7.86
C ARG A 900 -31.33 -14.80 -7.90
N MET A 901 -30.25 -14.97 -7.12
CA MET A 901 -29.12 -14.04 -7.13
C MET A 901 -28.49 -13.92 -8.52
N GLN A 902 -28.28 -15.05 -9.20
CA GLN A 902 -27.67 -15.08 -10.53
C GLN A 902 -28.62 -14.48 -11.57
N ALA A 903 -29.92 -14.74 -11.46
CA ALA A 903 -30.94 -14.09 -12.28
C ALA A 903 -30.94 -12.57 -12.11
N GLU A 904 -30.84 -12.05 -10.89
CA GLU A 904 -30.74 -10.61 -10.63
C GLU A 904 -29.45 -9.99 -11.19
N LYS A 905 -28.31 -10.70 -11.11
CA LYS A 905 -27.06 -10.25 -11.75
C LYS A 905 -27.22 -10.15 -13.26
N LEU A 906 -27.85 -11.13 -13.91
CA LEU A 906 -28.14 -11.07 -15.34
C LEU A 906 -29.05 -9.87 -15.68
N ARG A 907 -30.11 -9.63 -14.87
CA ARG A 907 -31.00 -8.47 -15.04
C ARG A 907 -30.26 -7.14 -14.91
N ALA A 908 -29.33 -7.03 -13.96
CA ALA A 908 -28.49 -5.84 -13.77
C ALA A 908 -27.54 -5.61 -14.95
N LEU A 909 -27.05 -6.67 -15.59
CA LEU A 909 -26.25 -6.61 -16.82
C LEU A 909 -27.06 -6.31 -18.09
N GLY A 910 -28.38 -6.07 -17.96
CA GLY A 910 -29.27 -5.77 -19.08
C GLY A 910 -29.74 -7.00 -19.85
N ILE A 911 -29.57 -8.21 -19.32
CA ILE A 911 -30.13 -9.43 -19.91
C ILE A 911 -31.58 -9.57 -19.46
N GLU A 912 -32.47 -9.85 -20.40
CA GLU A 912 -33.88 -10.13 -20.14
C GLU A 912 -34.02 -11.51 -19.50
N VAL A 913 -34.63 -11.55 -18.31
CA VAL A 913 -34.84 -12.77 -17.51
C VAL A 913 -36.29 -12.80 -17.03
N GLU A 914 -37.06 -13.78 -17.50
CA GLU A 914 -38.45 -14.01 -17.08
C GLU A 914 -38.50 -14.95 -15.87
N GLU A 915 -39.30 -14.63 -14.86
CA GLU A 915 -39.61 -15.53 -13.74
C GLU A 915 -40.96 -16.24 -14.01
N ILE A 916 -40.98 -17.57 -13.96
CA ILE A 916 -42.13 -18.37 -14.39
C ILE A 916 -43.04 -18.71 -13.20
N GLY A 917 -44.28 -18.23 -13.22
CA GLY A 917 -45.23 -18.42 -12.12
C GLY A 917 -45.92 -19.79 -12.03
N LYS A 918 -45.70 -20.71 -12.98
CA LYS A 918 -46.34 -22.03 -13.01
C LYS A 918 -45.33 -23.14 -13.33
N PRO A 919 -45.46 -24.34 -12.74
CA PRO A 919 -44.59 -25.46 -13.07
C PRO A 919 -44.73 -25.87 -14.54
N PHE A 920 -43.65 -26.35 -15.14
CA PHE A 920 -43.64 -26.83 -16.52
C PHE A 920 -42.62 -27.95 -16.72
N THR A 921 -42.77 -28.74 -17.78
CA THR A 921 -41.80 -29.78 -18.17
C THR A 921 -41.19 -29.43 -19.52
N ALA A 922 -39.88 -29.61 -19.67
CA ALA A 922 -39.17 -29.39 -20.92
C ALA A 922 -38.07 -30.42 -21.13
N THR A 923 -37.78 -30.73 -22.40
CA THR A 923 -36.56 -31.44 -22.78
C THR A 923 -35.40 -30.44 -22.79
N VAL A 924 -34.38 -30.70 -21.98
CA VAL A 924 -33.23 -29.81 -21.77
C VAL A 924 -31.92 -30.58 -21.87
N GLU A 925 -30.83 -29.87 -22.08
CA GLU A 925 -29.47 -30.36 -21.85
C GLU A 925 -28.95 -29.79 -20.53
N LYS A 926 -28.54 -30.68 -19.61
CA LYS A 926 -27.86 -30.31 -18.37
C LYS A 926 -26.35 -30.49 -18.49
N TYR A 927 -25.59 -29.73 -17.71
CA TYR A 927 -24.13 -29.86 -17.62
C TYR A 927 -23.74 -30.70 -16.41
N MET A 928 -22.93 -31.74 -16.64
CA MET A 928 -22.25 -32.49 -15.58
C MET A 928 -20.76 -32.14 -15.59
N VAL A 929 -20.21 -31.74 -14.45
CA VAL A 929 -18.79 -31.39 -14.31
C VAL A 929 -17.92 -32.65 -14.35
N THR A 930 -17.07 -32.76 -15.37
CA THR A 930 -16.13 -33.87 -15.58
C THR A 930 -14.68 -33.50 -15.26
N GLY A 931 -14.37 -32.21 -15.18
CA GLY A 931 -13.07 -31.69 -14.75
C GLY A 931 -13.26 -30.45 -13.89
N TYR A 932 -12.45 -30.30 -12.84
CA TYR A 932 -12.51 -29.17 -11.92
C TYR A 932 -11.09 -28.80 -11.47
N LYS A 933 -10.72 -27.53 -11.67
CA LYS A 933 -9.46 -26.96 -11.20
C LYS A 933 -9.73 -25.62 -10.53
N LYS A 934 -9.39 -25.52 -9.25
CA LYS A 934 -9.45 -24.26 -8.49
C LYS A 934 -8.08 -23.57 -8.51
N ALA A 935 -8.07 -22.26 -8.73
CA ALA A 935 -6.85 -21.47 -8.63
C ALA A 935 -6.27 -21.55 -7.21
N THR A 936 -4.95 -21.52 -7.08
CA THR A 936 -4.26 -21.54 -5.78
C THR A 936 -4.09 -20.14 -5.18
N LYS A 937 -4.20 -19.10 -6.01
CA LYS A 937 -4.09 -17.71 -5.60
C LYS A 937 -5.47 -17.06 -5.62
N GLU A 938 -5.78 -16.33 -4.56
CA GLU A 938 -6.96 -15.49 -4.49
C GLU A 938 -6.83 -14.35 -5.51
N TRP A 939 -7.92 -14.09 -6.22
CA TRP A 939 -8.02 -13.02 -7.20
C TRP A 939 -9.43 -12.41 -7.14
N GLU A 940 -9.51 -11.09 -6.96
CA GLU A 940 -10.78 -10.37 -6.72
C GLU A 940 -11.66 -11.02 -5.63
N LYS A 941 -11.02 -11.40 -4.52
CA LYS A 941 -11.62 -12.04 -3.34
C LYS A 941 -12.29 -13.40 -3.58
N ILE A 942 -11.88 -14.10 -4.62
CA ILE A 942 -12.30 -15.48 -4.92
C ILE A 942 -11.11 -16.30 -5.37
N TYR A 943 -11.29 -17.62 -5.49
CA TYR A 943 -10.36 -18.50 -6.17
C TYR A 943 -11.04 -19.00 -7.45
N PRO A 944 -10.75 -18.39 -8.62
CA PRO A 944 -11.43 -18.75 -9.85
C PRO A 944 -11.32 -20.24 -10.16
N VAL A 945 -12.36 -20.78 -10.79
CA VAL A 945 -12.40 -22.19 -11.18
C VAL A 945 -12.41 -22.37 -12.68
N THR A 946 -11.71 -23.39 -13.15
CA THR A 946 -11.80 -23.87 -14.53
C THR A 946 -12.46 -25.24 -14.49
N VAL A 947 -13.52 -25.41 -15.27
CA VAL A 947 -14.26 -26.67 -15.36
C VAL A 947 -14.21 -27.25 -16.76
N SER A 948 -14.51 -28.53 -16.87
CA SER A 948 -14.90 -29.19 -18.11
C SER A 948 -16.22 -29.90 -17.87
N THR A 949 -17.11 -29.91 -18.85
CA THR A 949 -18.44 -30.50 -18.69
C THR A 949 -18.81 -31.45 -19.83
N ARG A 950 -19.68 -32.41 -19.54
CA ARG A 950 -20.44 -33.17 -20.54
C ARG A 950 -21.92 -32.78 -20.47
N MET A 951 -22.57 -32.67 -21.63
CA MET A 951 -24.00 -32.37 -21.72
C MET A 951 -24.83 -33.65 -21.78
N ILE A 952 -25.91 -33.71 -21.00
CA ILE A 952 -26.86 -34.84 -20.99
C ILE A 952 -28.25 -34.33 -21.29
N LYS A 953 -28.92 -34.92 -22.28
CA LYS A 953 -30.33 -34.63 -22.59
C LYS A 953 -31.23 -35.33 -21.60
N GLU A 954 -32.16 -34.61 -21.01
CA GLU A 954 -33.20 -35.16 -20.13
C GLU A 954 -34.52 -34.42 -20.30
N LYS A 955 -35.63 -35.11 -19.98
CA LYS A 955 -36.93 -34.47 -19.77
C LYS A 955 -37.03 -34.09 -18.30
N LYS A 956 -37.02 -32.79 -18.00
CA LYS A 956 -36.98 -32.27 -16.62
C LYS A 956 -38.24 -31.46 -16.29
N SER A 957 -38.77 -31.65 -15.09
CA SER A 957 -39.84 -30.81 -14.53
C SER A 957 -39.22 -29.66 -13.73
N PHE A 958 -39.74 -28.45 -13.92
CA PHE A 958 -39.32 -27.23 -13.25
C PHE A 958 -40.48 -26.68 -12.42
N PRO A 959 -40.26 -26.32 -11.13
CA PRO A 959 -41.29 -25.70 -10.30
C PRO A 959 -41.59 -24.26 -10.74
N ALA A 960 -42.64 -23.67 -10.17
CA ALA A 960 -42.84 -22.22 -10.23
C ALA A 960 -41.66 -21.49 -9.57
N GLY A 961 -41.36 -20.27 -10.01
CA GLY A 961 -40.23 -19.45 -9.54
C GLY A 961 -38.92 -19.66 -10.30
N CYS A 962 -38.86 -20.59 -11.27
CA CYS A 962 -37.71 -20.76 -12.15
C CYS A 962 -37.55 -19.56 -13.11
N PHE A 963 -36.32 -19.34 -13.57
CA PHE A 963 -35.97 -18.22 -14.45
C PHE A 963 -35.67 -18.71 -15.87
N ILE A 964 -36.27 -18.07 -16.89
CA ILE A 964 -36.00 -18.34 -18.31
C ILE A 964 -35.29 -17.15 -18.94
N ILE A 965 -34.15 -17.43 -19.57
CA ILE A 965 -33.35 -16.49 -20.34
C ILE A 965 -33.47 -16.88 -21.81
N ARG A 966 -34.42 -16.28 -22.54
CA ARG A 966 -34.57 -16.52 -24.00
C ARG A 966 -33.43 -15.85 -24.75
N LEU A 967 -32.81 -16.52 -25.71
CA LEU A 967 -31.71 -15.96 -26.50
C LEU A 967 -32.18 -15.16 -27.72
N SER A 968 -33.49 -15.01 -27.93
CA SER A 968 -34.08 -14.09 -28.89
C SER A 968 -34.11 -12.65 -28.37
N GLN A 969 -32.97 -12.15 -27.88
CA GLN A 969 -32.83 -10.82 -27.27
C GLN A 969 -31.49 -10.18 -27.67
N LYS A 970 -31.40 -8.85 -27.56
CA LYS A 970 -30.20 -8.07 -27.93
C LYS A 970 -28.94 -8.61 -27.24
N ASN A 971 -29.00 -8.79 -25.92
CA ASN A 971 -27.84 -9.14 -25.09
C ASN A 971 -27.56 -10.65 -24.99
N ALA A 972 -28.05 -11.45 -25.94
CA ALA A 972 -27.87 -12.90 -25.95
C ALA A 972 -26.38 -13.33 -26.00
N ASN A 973 -25.51 -12.55 -26.65
CA ASN A 973 -24.08 -12.82 -26.72
C ASN A 973 -23.39 -12.68 -25.36
N LEU A 974 -23.82 -11.70 -24.54
CA LEU A 974 -23.37 -11.60 -23.16
C LEU A 974 -23.91 -12.77 -22.31
N ALA A 975 -25.19 -13.10 -22.45
CA ALA A 975 -25.80 -14.20 -21.70
C ALA A 975 -25.09 -15.54 -21.90
N VAL A 976 -24.76 -15.90 -23.15
CA VAL A 976 -24.05 -17.15 -23.45
C VAL A 976 -22.63 -17.14 -22.88
N THR A 977 -21.90 -16.01 -22.99
CA THR A 977 -20.55 -15.89 -22.42
C THR A 977 -20.55 -16.05 -20.90
N LEU A 978 -21.63 -15.65 -20.20
CA LEU A 978 -21.71 -15.76 -18.74
C LEU A 978 -22.20 -17.14 -18.26
N LEU A 979 -23.08 -17.79 -19.02
CA LEU A 979 -23.77 -19.02 -18.61
C LEU A 979 -23.12 -20.31 -19.11
N GLU A 980 -22.26 -20.27 -20.13
CA GLU A 980 -21.49 -21.44 -20.53
C GLU A 980 -20.41 -21.76 -19.47
N PRO A 981 -20.38 -22.98 -18.89
CA PRO A 981 -19.55 -23.28 -17.71
C PRO A 981 -18.04 -23.11 -17.92
N GLU A 982 -17.55 -23.43 -19.12
CA GLU A 982 -16.13 -23.36 -19.46
C GLU A 982 -15.66 -21.97 -19.91
N SER A 983 -16.58 -21.01 -20.06
CA SER A 983 -16.20 -19.66 -20.49
C SER A 983 -15.30 -18.97 -19.48
N VAL A 984 -14.18 -18.46 -19.98
CA VAL A 984 -13.22 -17.67 -19.20
C VAL A 984 -13.94 -16.45 -18.64
N ASN A 985 -13.85 -16.24 -17.33
CA ASN A 985 -14.55 -15.17 -16.61
C ASN A 985 -16.08 -15.16 -16.78
N GLY A 986 -16.67 -16.32 -17.10
CA GLY A 986 -18.10 -16.58 -16.94
C GLY A 986 -18.50 -16.79 -15.48
N PHE A 987 -19.79 -17.02 -15.22
CA PHE A 987 -20.31 -17.10 -13.84
C PHE A 987 -19.80 -18.32 -13.06
N VAL A 988 -19.51 -19.44 -13.71
CA VAL A 988 -18.85 -20.58 -13.03
C VAL A 988 -17.41 -20.20 -12.67
N ASN A 989 -16.65 -19.66 -13.64
CA ASN A 989 -15.26 -19.27 -13.41
C ASN A 989 -15.08 -18.25 -12.27
N PHE A 990 -16.01 -17.30 -12.16
CA PHE A 990 -16.03 -16.28 -11.11
C PHE A 990 -16.70 -16.71 -9.81
N GLU A 991 -17.02 -18.00 -9.63
CA GLU A 991 -17.69 -18.51 -8.43
C GLU A 991 -19.02 -17.77 -8.15
N VAL A 992 -19.71 -17.30 -9.20
CA VAL A 992 -21.11 -16.83 -9.13
C VAL A 992 -22.05 -18.04 -9.13
N PHE A 993 -21.69 -19.10 -9.85
CA PHE A 993 -22.20 -20.45 -9.64
C PHE A 993 -21.11 -21.30 -8.98
N HIS A 994 -21.42 -21.90 -7.83
CA HIS A 994 -20.52 -22.83 -7.15
C HIS A 994 -20.69 -24.24 -7.69
N THR A 995 -19.59 -25.00 -7.79
CA THR A 995 -19.61 -26.39 -8.25
C THR A 995 -18.39 -27.16 -7.76
N GLU A 996 -18.43 -28.48 -7.93
CA GLU A 996 -17.32 -29.40 -7.70
C GLU A 996 -17.33 -30.53 -8.73
N LEU A 997 -16.30 -31.37 -8.72
CA LEU A 997 -16.18 -32.51 -9.63
C LEU A 997 -17.37 -33.47 -9.48
N GLY A 998 -17.96 -33.89 -10.60
CA GLY A 998 -19.06 -34.86 -10.63
C GLY A 998 -20.45 -34.28 -10.37
N LYS A 999 -20.59 -32.98 -10.06
CA LYS A 999 -21.90 -32.35 -9.82
C LYS A 999 -22.58 -31.87 -11.10
N GLU A 1000 -23.91 -31.78 -11.01
CA GLU A 1000 -24.78 -31.12 -11.98
C GLU A 1000 -24.74 -29.61 -11.72
N LEU A 1001 -24.56 -28.81 -12.77
CA LEU A 1001 -24.70 -27.36 -12.67
C LEU A 1001 -26.17 -26.95 -12.80
N PRO A 1002 -26.64 -25.95 -12.05
CA PRO A 1002 -28.02 -25.45 -12.11
C PRO A 1002 -28.27 -24.54 -13.33
N ILE A 1003 -27.78 -24.96 -14.50
CA ILE A 1003 -27.88 -24.24 -15.77
C ILE A 1003 -28.36 -25.24 -16.82
N TYR A 1004 -29.56 -25.02 -17.37
CA TYR A 1004 -30.18 -25.94 -18.33
C TYR A 1004 -30.35 -25.26 -19.69
N ARG A 1005 -29.91 -25.93 -20.76
CA ARG A 1005 -30.09 -25.43 -22.13
C ARG A 1005 -31.38 -25.99 -22.71
N LYS A 1006 -32.21 -25.14 -23.31
CA LYS A 1006 -33.41 -25.53 -24.07
C LYS A 1006 -33.16 -25.29 -25.55
N ASN A 1007 -33.06 -26.36 -26.34
CA ASN A 1007 -32.74 -26.30 -27.78
C ASN A 1007 -33.93 -26.06 -28.70
#